data_AF-A0A2L2LM99-F1
#
_entry.id   AF-A0A2L2LM99-F1
#
_cell.length_a   1.000
_cell.length_b   1.000
_cell.length_c   1.000
_cell.angle_alpha   90.00
_cell.angle_beta   90.00
_cell.angle_gamma   90.00
#
_symmetry.space_group_name_H-M   'P 1'
#
loop_
_entity.id
_entity.type
_entity.pdbx_description
1 polymer ?
#
loop_
_entity_poly.entity_id
_entity_poly.type
_entity_poly.pdbx_seq_one_letter_code
_entity_poly.pdbx_strand_id
1 'polypeptide(L)'
;MAVPHFSVSVVARGSGRSAVLSAAYRHCARMEFEREARTIDYTRKQGLLHEEFVIPADAPEWLHSMIADRSVSGASEAFWNKVEDFEKRSDAQLAKDVTIALPIELTAEQNIALMRDFVAGHITAQGMVADWVYHDAPGNPHVHLMTTLRPLTEDGFGSKKVAVLGPDGKPIRNDAGKIVYELWAGSVQDFNAFRDGWFACQNKHLALAGLDIRIDGRSFEKQGIELEPTIHLGVGTKAIERKAEQSDHKSETSTSKLERIELQEQRRGENARRIQRRPEIVLDLIMREKSVFDERDVAKVLYRYIDDAALFQSLMVRILQSSEALRLERERINFATGIRDPAKYTTREMVRLEAEMANRAIWLSGSTSHGVREAVLQATFARHSRLSDEQRTAIEHVAGAARIAAVIGRAGAGKTTMMEAAREAWEAAGYRVVGGALAGKAAEGLEKEAGIVARTLSSWELRWNQGRNQLDEKTVFVLDEAGMVSSRQMALVVETATKAGAKLVLVGDPEQLQPIEAGAAFRAIADRIGYAELESIYRQRQQWMRDASLDLARGNVGKAVDAYRAHGQFRGLDLKAQAVESLIADWIHDYHPSKTSLILAHLRRDVRKLNEMARARLVERGIVADGFAFKTEDGTRMFATGDQIVFLKNEGSLGVKNGMLAKVLEAAPGRIVAEVGEGEHRRQVTIEQRFYNNLDHGYATTIHKAQGVTIDRVKVLASLSLDRHLTYVAMTRHREDLAVYYGSRSFAKSGGLIQILSRRNAKETTLDYEKASFYGQALRFAEARGLHLMNVARTIAHDRLQWAVRQRSRLADLGARLAAIGAALGLVRGSTKHSIPDTIKEAKPMVSGITTYPKSLDQAVEDKLAADPGLKKQWEDVSTRFHLVYAQPEAAFKAINVDTMLKDQSVAQSTLARIASEPETFGVLKGKTGLLASRGDKQDREKALANVPALARNLERYLRERAEAELKHEREERAVRLKVSVDIPALSTSAKQALERVRDAIDRNDLPAGLEYALADKMVKAELEGFAKAVSERFGERTFLPLAAKDTSGKTFETVTAGMTAGQKAEVQSAWNSMRTVQQLGAHERTTEALKQAEVLRQTKSQGLSLK
;
A
#
# COMPACT_ATOMS: atom_id res chain seq x y z
N MET A 1 2.62 -0.36 -9.38
CA MET A 1 2.89 -1.08 -8.12
C MET A 1 4.38 -1.22 -8.02
N ALA A 2 4.96 -0.84 -6.89
CA ALA A 2 6.39 -0.94 -6.66
C ALA A 2 6.85 -2.41 -6.86
N VAL A 3 7.74 -2.63 -7.84
CA VAL A 3 8.15 -3.98 -8.27
C VAL A 3 9.54 -4.29 -7.70
N PRO A 4 9.74 -5.48 -7.08
CA PRO A 4 11.06 -5.90 -6.65
C PRO A 4 11.89 -6.39 -7.84
N HIS A 5 12.45 -5.49 -8.65
CA HIS A 5 13.40 -5.87 -9.70
C HIS A 5 14.78 -5.27 -9.51
N PHE A 6 15.75 -6.18 -9.43
CA PHE A 6 17.15 -5.89 -9.25
C PHE A 6 17.95 -7.00 -9.96
N SER A 7 18.62 -6.68 -11.06
CA SER A 7 19.39 -7.63 -11.85
C SER A 7 20.83 -7.15 -12.02
N VAL A 8 21.78 -8.09 -11.95
CA VAL A 8 23.21 -7.82 -12.09
C VAL A 8 23.78 -8.70 -13.19
N SER A 9 24.58 -8.12 -14.07
CA SER A 9 25.35 -8.80 -15.09
C SER A 9 26.77 -8.24 -15.16
N VAL A 10 27.67 -8.91 -15.86
CA VAL A 10 29.04 -8.44 -16.10
C VAL A 10 29.19 -8.08 -17.57
N VAL A 11 29.73 -6.90 -17.85
CA VAL A 11 30.17 -6.50 -19.20
C VAL A 11 31.53 -7.17 -19.44
N ALA A 12 31.56 -8.17 -20.31
CA ALA A 12 32.77 -8.93 -20.60
C ALA A 12 33.08 -8.94 -22.10
N ARG A 13 34.35 -8.71 -22.43
CA ARG A 13 34.84 -8.66 -23.81
C ARG A 13 34.63 -9.98 -24.55
N GLY A 14 34.80 -11.11 -23.87
CA GLY A 14 34.54 -12.45 -24.43
C GLY A 14 33.09 -12.71 -24.83
N SER A 15 32.14 -11.87 -24.41
CA SER A 15 30.73 -11.91 -24.83
C SER A 15 30.38 -10.91 -25.94
N GLY A 16 31.41 -10.31 -26.58
CA GLY A 16 31.23 -9.28 -27.61
C GLY A 16 30.75 -7.93 -27.08
N ARG A 17 30.76 -7.73 -25.75
CA ARG A 17 30.30 -6.49 -25.09
C ARG A 17 31.48 -5.58 -24.75
N SER A 18 31.29 -4.28 -24.90
CA SER A 18 32.24 -3.23 -24.50
C SER A 18 31.64 -2.34 -23.40
N ALA A 19 32.50 -1.79 -22.54
CA ALA A 19 32.12 -0.81 -21.53
C ALA A 19 31.70 0.52 -22.17
N VAL A 20 32.49 1.04 -23.12
CA VAL A 20 32.20 2.31 -23.84
C VAL A 20 30.92 2.21 -24.65
N LEU A 21 30.73 1.10 -25.39
CA LEU A 21 29.48 0.88 -26.13
C LEU A 21 28.27 0.78 -25.20
N SER A 22 28.44 0.12 -24.05
CA SER A 22 27.39 0.00 -23.03
C SER A 22 27.04 1.36 -22.42
N ALA A 23 28.04 2.21 -22.14
CA ALA A 23 27.86 3.56 -21.64
C ALA A 23 27.16 4.46 -22.66
N ALA A 24 27.66 4.52 -23.90
CA ALA A 24 27.07 5.31 -24.98
C ALA A 24 25.58 5.00 -25.19
N TYR A 25 25.22 3.71 -25.17
CA TYR A 25 23.83 3.27 -25.30
C TYR A 25 22.93 3.75 -24.16
N ARG A 26 23.44 3.82 -22.92
CA ARG A 26 22.69 4.22 -21.72
C ARG A 26 22.53 5.73 -21.68
N HIS A 27 23.62 6.48 -21.81
CA HIS A 27 23.61 7.95 -21.79
C HIS A 27 22.88 8.58 -22.98
N CYS A 28 22.42 7.79 -23.96
CA CYS A 28 21.85 8.31 -25.22
C CYS A 28 22.81 9.33 -25.85
N ALA A 29 24.11 9.08 -25.79
CA ALA A 29 25.15 10.03 -26.16
C ALA A 29 25.93 9.53 -27.37
N ARG A 30 26.64 10.47 -28.01
CA ARG A 30 27.70 10.15 -28.96
C ARG A 30 29.00 10.01 -28.18
N MET A 31 29.67 8.86 -28.31
CA MET A 31 30.96 8.59 -27.66
C MET A 31 32.00 8.03 -28.64
N GLU A 32 33.27 8.41 -28.48
CA GLU A 32 34.38 7.83 -29.22
C GLU A 32 34.92 6.58 -28.52
N PHE A 33 35.00 5.46 -29.25
CA PHE A 33 35.59 4.22 -28.74
C PHE A 33 37.02 4.07 -29.29
N GLU A 34 37.99 4.54 -28.51
CA GLU A 34 39.39 4.71 -28.94
C GLU A 34 40.03 3.40 -29.41
N ARG A 35 39.80 2.32 -28.67
CA ARG A 35 40.37 0.99 -28.96
C ARG A 35 39.97 0.44 -30.34
N GLU A 36 38.77 0.77 -30.81
CA GLU A 36 38.26 0.33 -32.12
C GLU A 36 38.27 1.46 -33.16
N ALA A 37 38.82 2.63 -32.81
CA ALA A 37 38.86 3.83 -33.65
C ALA A 37 37.51 4.13 -34.32
N ARG A 38 36.40 4.02 -33.56
CA ARG A 38 35.05 4.25 -34.07
C ARG A 38 34.22 5.16 -33.17
N THR A 39 33.37 5.95 -33.80
CA THR A 39 32.34 6.75 -33.14
C THR A 39 31.05 5.94 -32.95
N ILE A 40 30.49 5.97 -31.75
CA ILE A 40 29.21 5.35 -31.40
C ILE A 40 28.19 6.47 -31.15
N ASP A 41 27.06 6.49 -31.87
CA ASP A 41 26.06 7.56 -31.75
C ASP A 41 24.66 7.04 -31.38
N TYR A 42 24.24 7.33 -30.14
CA TYR A 42 22.89 7.03 -29.63
C TYR A 42 22.06 8.28 -29.29
N THR A 43 22.44 9.46 -29.79
CA THR A 43 21.74 10.75 -29.54
C THR A 43 20.26 10.76 -29.95
N ARG A 44 19.86 9.87 -30.87
CA ARG A 44 18.47 9.70 -31.33
C ARG A 44 17.58 8.87 -30.38
N LYS A 45 18.13 8.31 -29.29
CA LYS A 45 17.39 7.46 -28.34
C LYS A 45 16.67 8.35 -27.30
N GLN A 46 15.36 8.16 -27.16
CA GLN A 46 14.54 8.93 -26.22
C GLN A 46 14.30 8.19 -24.89
N GLY A 47 13.84 8.92 -23.87
CA GLY A 47 13.51 8.39 -22.55
C GLY A 47 14.64 8.48 -21.52
N LEU A 48 15.72 9.23 -21.80
CA LEU A 48 16.68 9.65 -20.78
C LEU A 48 16.03 10.73 -19.91
N LEU A 49 15.88 10.47 -18.61
CA LEU A 49 15.39 11.46 -17.64
C LEU A 49 16.54 12.09 -16.85
N HIS A 50 17.56 11.30 -16.51
CA HIS A 50 18.66 11.73 -15.67
C HIS A 50 19.89 10.86 -15.88
N GLU A 51 21.08 11.43 -15.76
CA GLU A 51 22.37 10.74 -15.83
C GLU A 51 23.34 11.28 -14.80
N GLU A 52 24.18 10.42 -14.25
CA GLU A 52 25.21 10.80 -13.28
C GLU A 52 26.42 9.88 -13.35
N PHE A 53 27.60 10.49 -13.31
CA PHE A 53 28.88 9.81 -13.18
C PHE A 53 29.49 10.20 -11.83
N VAL A 54 29.50 9.26 -10.89
CA VAL A 54 29.85 9.52 -9.49
C VAL A 54 31.10 8.72 -9.13
N ILE A 55 32.10 9.41 -8.59
CA ILE A 55 33.35 8.80 -8.12
C ILE A 55 33.40 8.78 -6.58
N PRO A 56 34.15 7.84 -5.97
CA PRO A 56 34.42 7.85 -4.53
C PRO A 56 35.05 9.17 -4.06
N ALA A 57 34.86 9.53 -2.79
CA ALA A 57 35.41 10.77 -2.24
C ALA A 57 36.94 10.72 -2.07
N ASP A 58 37.48 9.51 -1.92
CA ASP A 58 38.90 9.16 -1.86
C ASP A 58 39.44 8.72 -3.23
N ALA A 59 38.80 9.15 -4.32
CA ALA A 59 39.30 8.87 -5.66
C ALA A 59 40.65 9.55 -5.90
N PRO A 60 41.55 8.91 -6.67
CA PRO A 60 42.87 9.45 -6.97
C PRO A 60 42.80 10.72 -7.83
N GLU A 61 43.81 11.58 -7.73
CA GLU A 61 43.82 12.91 -8.37
C GLU A 61 43.63 12.83 -9.88
N TRP A 62 44.21 11.82 -10.54
CA TRP A 62 44.06 11.60 -11.98
C TRP A 62 42.59 11.43 -12.40
N LEU A 63 41.74 10.86 -11.54
CA LEU A 63 40.32 10.67 -11.85
C LEU A 63 39.54 11.96 -11.63
N HIS A 64 39.89 12.74 -10.61
CA HIS A 64 39.33 14.08 -10.40
C HIS A 64 39.64 15.00 -11.59
N SER A 65 40.91 15.09 -11.99
CA SER A 65 41.33 15.89 -13.15
C SER A 65 40.70 15.39 -14.46
N MET A 66 40.48 14.08 -14.58
CA MET A 66 39.85 13.50 -15.77
C MET A 66 38.41 13.97 -15.98
N ILE A 67 37.65 14.25 -14.92
CA ILE A 67 36.20 14.54 -15.04
C ILE A 67 35.83 16.01 -14.82
N ALA A 68 36.73 16.83 -14.25
CA ALA A 68 36.42 18.18 -13.76
C ALA A 68 35.71 19.10 -14.76
N ASP A 69 36.10 19.05 -16.05
CA ASP A 69 35.59 19.94 -17.10
C ASP A 69 34.76 19.21 -18.17
N ARG A 70 34.30 17.99 -17.88
CA ARG A 70 33.56 17.16 -18.84
C ARG A 70 32.07 17.12 -18.51
N SER A 71 31.24 16.96 -19.54
CA SER A 71 29.85 16.54 -19.34
C SER A 71 29.82 15.16 -18.66
N VAL A 72 28.68 14.79 -18.07
CA VAL A 72 28.51 13.46 -17.45
C VAL A 72 28.84 12.33 -18.45
N SER A 73 28.31 12.42 -19.67
CA SER A 73 28.62 11.47 -20.74
C SER A 73 30.08 11.54 -21.19
N GLY A 74 30.71 12.71 -21.23
CA GLY A 74 32.14 12.85 -21.54
C GLY A 74 33.06 12.27 -20.45
N ALA A 75 32.68 12.40 -19.18
CA ALA A 75 33.37 11.76 -18.06
C ALA A 75 33.25 10.23 -18.12
N SER A 76 32.04 9.72 -18.40
CA SER A 76 31.77 8.30 -18.63
C SER A 76 32.60 7.75 -19.81
N GLU A 77 32.61 8.44 -20.96
CA GLU A 77 33.41 8.07 -22.14
C GLU A 77 34.89 7.92 -21.78
N ALA A 78 35.49 8.96 -21.20
CA ALA A 78 36.92 8.95 -20.93
C ALA A 78 37.31 7.88 -19.89
N PHE A 79 36.47 7.68 -18.88
CA PHE A 79 36.71 6.68 -17.86
C PHE A 79 36.63 5.26 -18.42
N TRP A 80 35.57 4.95 -19.17
CA TRP A 80 35.41 3.60 -19.73
C TRP A 80 36.41 3.29 -20.84
N ASN A 81 36.87 4.29 -21.61
CA ASN A 81 38.01 4.10 -22.52
C ASN A 81 39.29 3.74 -21.74
N LYS A 82 39.55 4.40 -20.60
CA LYS A 82 40.69 4.07 -19.74
C LYS A 82 40.60 2.65 -19.15
N VAL A 83 39.40 2.17 -18.80
CA VAL A 83 39.18 0.77 -18.37
C VAL A 83 39.43 -0.22 -19.52
N GLU A 84 38.94 0.10 -20.73
CA GLU A 84 39.08 -0.74 -21.92
C GLU A 84 40.55 -0.89 -22.36
N ASP A 85 41.33 0.20 -22.25
CA ASP A 85 42.77 0.17 -22.52
C ASP A 85 43.53 -0.59 -21.41
N PHE A 86 43.19 -0.37 -20.14
CA PHE A 86 43.87 -1.05 -19.03
C PHE A 86 43.73 -2.58 -19.09
N GLU A 87 42.55 -3.09 -19.44
CA GLU A 87 42.30 -4.53 -19.53
C GLU A 87 42.82 -5.13 -20.85
N LYS A 88 43.92 -5.90 -20.79
CA LYS A 88 44.58 -6.45 -21.98
C LYS A 88 44.02 -7.79 -22.50
N ARG A 89 43.39 -8.60 -21.64
CA ARG A 89 42.91 -9.95 -22.01
C ARG A 89 41.69 -9.94 -22.95
N SER A 90 41.61 -10.87 -23.89
CA SER A 90 40.46 -10.99 -24.82
C SER A 90 39.13 -11.32 -24.11
N ASP A 91 39.18 -11.99 -22.96
CA ASP A 91 38.03 -12.38 -22.13
C ASP A 91 37.84 -11.47 -20.90
N ALA A 92 38.44 -10.28 -20.88
CA ALA A 92 38.39 -9.39 -19.74
C ALA A 92 36.96 -9.00 -19.33
N GLN A 93 36.70 -9.05 -18.03
CA GLN A 93 35.50 -8.46 -17.41
C GLN A 93 35.77 -6.98 -17.11
N LEU A 94 34.95 -6.09 -17.67
CA LEU A 94 35.21 -4.66 -17.76
C LEU A 94 34.44 -3.87 -16.70
N ALA A 95 33.15 -4.19 -16.53
CA ALA A 95 32.26 -3.51 -15.60
C ALA A 95 31.20 -4.45 -15.05
N LYS A 96 30.70 -4.15 -13.85
CA LYS A 96 29.45 -4.74 -13.33
C LYS A 96 28.30 -3.83 -13.74
N ASP A 97 27.25 -4.41 -14.30
CA ASP A 97 26.10 -3.72 -14.89
C ASP A 97 24.83 -4.15 -14.17
N VAL A 98 24.21 -3.20 -13.47
CA VAL A 98 23.03 -3.40 -12.63
C VAL A 98 21.83 -2.73 -13.31
N THR A 99 20.74 -3.47 -13.51
CA THR A 99 19.48 -2.92 -14.00
C THR A 99 18.42 -3.04 -12.93
N ILE A 100 17.79 -1.91 -12.61
CA ILE A 100 16.94 -1.76 -11.43
C ILE A 100 15.63 -1.09 -11.80
N ALA A 101 14.49 -1.64 -11.35
CA ALA A 101 13.20 -0.99 -11.50
C ALA A 101 12.98 0.05 -10.41
N LEU A 102 12.48 1.21 -10.80
CA LEU A 102 12.09 2.26 -9.88
C LEU A 102 10.58 2.18 -9.58
N PRO A 103 10.13 2.53 -8.37
CA PRO A 103 8.69 2.58 -8.09
C PRO A 103 7.98 3.66 -8.91
N ILE A 104 6.86 3.29 -9.54
CA ILE A 104 6.00 4.26 -10.26
C ILE A 104 5.22 5.17 -9.31
N GLU A 105 5.14 4.78 -8.03
CA GLU A 105 4.49 5.57 -6.98
C GLU A 105 5.37 6.74 -6.50
N LEU A 106 6.64 6.78 -6.91
CA LEU A 106 7.58 7.87 -6.66
C LEU A 106 7.68 8.79 -7.88
N THR A 107 7.84 10.09 -7.66
CA THR A 107 8.13 11.04 -8.74
C THR A 107 9.52 10.80 -9.32
N ALA A 108 9.80 11.32 -10.52
CA ALA A 108 11.12 11.22 -11.12
C ALA A 108 12.22 11.78 -10.18
N GLU A 109 11.99 12.92 -9.52
CA GLU A 109 12.97 13.46 -8.56
C GLU A 109 13.16 12.57 -7.33
N GLN A 110 12.09 11.94 -6.84
CA GLN A 110 12.16 10.99 -5.73
C GLN A 110 12.93 9.73 -6.11
N ASN A 111 12.77 9.24 -7.34
CA ASN A 111 13.51 8.11 -7.88
C ASN A 111 15.01 8.43 -8.11
N ILE A 112 15.32 9.66 -8.55
CA ILE A 112 16.71 10.16 -8.62
C ILE A 112 17.33 10.20 -7.23
N ALA A 113 16.62 10.74 -6.24
CA ALA A 113 17.08 10.79 -4.86
C ALA A 113 17.32 9.38 -4.30
N LEU A 114 16.43 8.43 -4.59
CA LEU A 114 16.56 7.02 -4.23
C LEU A 114 17.83 6.39 -4.82
N MET A 115 18.11 6.62 -6.11
CA MET A 115 19.32 6.10 -6.75
C MET A 115 20.59 6.73 -6.20
N ARG A 116 20.62 8.06 -6.00
CA ARG A 116 21.76 8.74 -5.37
C ARG A 116 22.07 8.16 -4.01
N ASP A 117 21.03 7.87 -3.24
CA ASP A 117 21.16 7.27 -1.91
C ASP A 117 21.79 5.88 -1.95
N PHE A 118 21.28 5.05 -2.85
CA PHE A 118 21.80 3.71 -3.08
C PHE A 118 23.25 3.72 -3.57
N VAL A 119 23.58 4.62 -4.51
CA VAL A 119 24.96 4.80 -5.02
C VAL A 119 25.90 5.31 -3.91
N ALA A 120 25.44 6.21 -3.06
CA ALA A 120 26.22 6.75 -1.96
C ALA A 120 26.56 5.69 -0.90
N GLY A 121 25.56 4.90 -0.46
CA GLY A 121 25.69 3.92 0.62
C GLY A 121 26.31 2.59 0.19
N HIS A 122 26.03 2.13 -1.04
CA HIS A 122 26.40 0.78 -1.47
C HIS A 122 27.45 0.70 -2.58
N ILE A 123 27.76 1.79 -3.28
CA ILE A 123 28.76 1.79 -4.37
C ILE A 123 29.98 2.63 -4.01
N THR A 124 29.83 3.95 -3.91
CA THR A 124 30.96 4.87 -3.68
C THR A 124 31.57 4.69 -2.30
N ALA A 125 30.79 4.27 -1.29
CA ALA A 125 31.32 3.91 0.03
C ALA A 125 32.23 2.68 0.03
N GLN A 126 32.19 1.85 -1.03
CA GLN A 126 33.05 0.69 -1.23
C GLN A 126 34.24 1.00 -2.17
N GLY A 127 34.50 2.29 -2.46
CA GLY A 127 35.57 2.70 -3.37
C GLY A 127 35.29 2.44 -4.85
N MET A 128 34.03 2.16 -5.23
CA MET A 128 33.63 1.91 -6.62
C MET A 128 33.14 3.18 -7.31
N VAL A 129 33.47 3.34 -8.59
CA VAL A 129 32.83 4.34 -9.47
C VAL A 129 31.41 3.87 -9.79
N ALA A 130 30.47 4.80 -9.82
CA ALA A 130 29.07 4.58 -10.18
C ALA A 130 28.69 5.44 -11.37
N ASP A 131 28.51 4.81 -12.52
CA ASP A 131 28.01 5.44 -13.73
C ASP A 131 26.56 5.00 -13.96
N TRP A 132 25.59 5.88 -13.73
CA TRP A 132 24.18 5.49 -13.74
C TRP A 132 23.28 6.43 -14.52
N VAL A 133 22.27 5.80 -15.14
CA VAL A 133 21.36 6.46 -16.05
C VAL A 133 19.94 6.03 -15.73
N TYR A 134 19.07 7.02 -15.49
CA TYR A 134 17.65 6.85 -15.28
C TYR A 134 16.92 7.03 -16.62
N HIS A 135 16.26 5.95 -17.04
CA HIS A 135 15.30 5.98 -18.11
C HIS A 135 13.87 5.88 -17.62
N ASP A 136 12.96 6.59 -18.28
CA ASP A 136 11.53 6.35 -18.16
C ASP A 136 10.91 6.46 -19.54
N ALA A 137 10.26 5.39 -19.98
CA ALA A 137 9.25 5.50 -21.00
C ALA A 137 7.92 5.02 -20.38
N PRO A 138 6.78 5.51 -20.89
CA PRO A 138 5.54 5.62 -20.13
C PRO A 138 5.22 4.44 -19.22
N GLY A 139 5.36 4.65 -17.90
CA GLY A 139 5.03 3.67 -16.87
C GLY A 139 6.11 2.62 -16.59
N ASN A 140 7.36 2.87 -16.99
CA ASN A 140 8.47 1.96 -16.76
C ASN A 140 9.78 2.68 -16.38
N PRO A 141 9.80 3.32 -15.21
CA PRO A 141 11.00 3.97 -14.70
C PRO A 141 12.00 2.90 -14.27
N HIS A 142 13.22 2.97 -14.80
CA HIS A 142 14.29 2.03 -14.48
C HIS A 142 15.67 2.69 -14.64
N VAL A 143 16.64 2.17 -13.90
CA VAL A 143 18.01 2.66 -13.92
C VAL A 143 18.96 1.57 -14.39
N HIS A 144 19.91 1.97 -15.21
CA HIS A 144 21.13 1.21 -15.45
C HIS A 144 22.26 1.82 -14.64
N LEU A 145 23.00 1.00 -13.90
CA LEU A 145 24.13 1.41 -13.06
C LEU A 145 25.34 0.52 -13.40
N MET A 146 26.38 1.12 -13.97
CA MET A 146 27.66 0.50 -14.26
C MET A 146 28.67 0.84 -13.17
N THR A 147 29.44 -0.16 -12.72
CA THR A 147 30.41 -0.02 -11.62
C THR A 147 31.72 -0.73 -11.92
N THR A 148 32.80 -0.26 -11.29
CA THR A 148 34.14 -0.82 -11.45
C THR A 148 34.27 -2.21 -10.82
N LEU A 149 35.15 -3.02 -11.39
CA LEU A 149 35.49 -4.36 -10.87
C LEU A 149 36.84 -4.40 -10.16
N ARG A 150 37.55 -3.27 -10.09
CA ARG A 150 38.88 -3.10 -9.52
C ARG A 150 38.92 -1.85 -8.63
N PRO A 151 39.72 -1.88 -7.55
CA PRO A 151 39.96 -0.69 -6.75
C PRO A 151 40.70 0.37 -7.58
N LEU A 152 40.41 1.62 -7.29
CA LEU A 152 41.18 2.76 -7.79
C LEU A 152 42.47 2.91 -6.97
N THR A 153 43.57 3.27 -7.63
CA THR A 153 44.88 3.51 -7.03
C THR A 153 45.49 4.77 -7.65
N GLU A 154 46.50 5.36 -7.00
CA GLU A 154 47.19 6.55 -7.54
C GLU A 154 47.74 6.33 -8.95
N ASP A 155 48.20 5.11 -9.26
CA ASP A 155 48.78 4.77 -10.56
C ASP A 155 47.78 4.16 -11.57
N GLY A 156 46.48 4.09 -11.23
CA GLY A 156 45.45 3.51 -12.11
C GLY A 156 44.53 2.52 -11.38
N PHE A 157 44.42 1.28 -11.88
CA PHE A 157 43.51 0.26 -11.32
C PHE A 157 44.27 -0.89 -10.63
N GLY A 158 43.84 -1.25 -9.42
CA GLY A 158 44.46 -2.33 -8.63
C GLY A 158 44.02 -3.75 -9.01
N SER A 159 44.38 -4.72 -8.16
CA SER A 159 44.05 -6.13 -8.37
C SER A 159 42.55 -6.43 -8.14
N LYS A 160 41.97 -7.30 -8.97
CA LYS A 160 40.61 -7.84 -8.77
C LYS A 160 40.51 -8.74 -7.53
N LYS A 161 41.62 -9.33 -7.11
CA LYS A 161 41.73 -10.13 -5.89
C LYS A 161 42.56 -9.36 -4.87
N VAL A 162 41.96 -9.05 -3.74
CA VAL A 162 42.59 -8.30 -2.64
C VAL A 162 42.73 -9.23 -1.43
N ALA A 163 43.77 -9.01 -0.63
CA ALA A 163 44.01 -9.79 0.58
C ALA A 163 43.00 -9.37 1.66
N VAL A 164 42.41 -10.35 2.33
CA VAL A 164 41.51 -10.10 3.48
C VAL A 164 42.35 -9.66 4.67
N LEU A 165 42.05 -8.50 5.25
CA LEU A 165 42.80 -7.94 6.38
C LEU A 165 42.11 -8.25 7.72
N GLY A 166 42.89 -8.56 8.74
CA GLY A 166 42.44 -8.73 10.11
C GLY A 166 42.23 -7.39 10.84
N PRO A 167 41.70 -7.41 12.08
CA PRO A 167 41.50 -6.20 12.89
C PRO A 167 42.79 -5.41 13.15
N ASP A 168 43.95 -6.04 13.00
CA ASP A 168 45.29 -5.48 13.13
C ASP A 168 45.86 -4.92 11.81
N GLY A 169 45.06 -4.92 10.74
CA GLY A 169 45.45 -4.44 9.41
C GLY A 169 46.38 -5.40 8.64
N LYS A 170 46.64 -6.61 9.15
CA LYS A 170 47.51 -7.59 8.48
C LYS A 170 46.70 -8.62 7.68
N PRO A 171 47.25 -9.17 6.57
CA PRO A 171 46.56 -10.20 5.80
C PRO A 171 46.26 -11.46 6.62
N ILE A 172 44.99 -11.86 6.65
CA ILE A 172 44.53 -13.10 7.26
C ILE A 172 45.13 -14.28 6.50
N ARG A 173 45.61 -15.28 7.25
CA ARG A 173 46.11 -16.53 6.70
C ARG A 173 45.20 -17.69 7.08
N ASN A 174 45.03 -18.65 6.19
CA ASN A 174 44.31 -19.89 6.47
C ASN A 174 45.17 -20.88 7.29
N ASP A 175 44.59 -22.02 7.67
CA ASP A 175 45.25 -23.08 8.46
C ASP A 175 46.52 -23.64 7.78
N ALA A 176 46.68 -23.42 6.47
CA ALA A 176 47.86 -23.80 5.69
C ALA A 176 48.89 -22.65 5.55
N GLY A 177 48.75 -21.55 6.28
CA GLY A 177 49.65 -20.41 6.29
C GLY A 177 49.59 -19.50 5.05
N LYS A 178 48.64 -19.71 4.13
CA LYS A 178 48.45 -18.92 2.91
C LYS A 178 47.54 -17.74 3.16
N ILE A 179 47.86 -16.59 2.55
CA ILE A 179 47.03 -15.38 2.60
C ILE A 179 45.67 -15.66 1.95
N VAL A 180 44.59 -15.27 2.64
CA VAL A 180 43.23 -15.35 2.14
C VAL A 180 42.97 -14.15 1.22
N TYR A 181 42.48 -14.44 0.01
CA TYR A 181 42.11 -13.41 -0.97
C TYR A 181 40.63 -13.48 -1.27
N GLU A 182 40.02 -12.32 -1.48
CA GLU A 182 38.64 -12.19 -1.93
C GLU A 182 38.54 -11.34 -3.19
N LEU A 183 37.41 -11.43 -3.89
CA LEU A 183 37.12 -10.56 -5.02
C LEU A 183 36.75 -9.18 -4.47
N TRP A 184 37.49 -8.15 -4.87
CA TRP A 184 37.24 -6.78 -4.40
C TRP A 184 35.83 -6.28 -4.76
N ALA A 185 35.33 -6.69 -5.92
CA ALA A 185 33.97 -6.36 -6.37
C ALA A 185 32.87 -7.19 -5.66
N GLY A 186 33.21 -8.01 -4.67
CA GLY A 186 32.30 -8.83 -3.90
C GLY A 186 31.99 -10.22 -4.51
N SER A 187 31.49 -11.10 -3.64
CA SER A 187 31.06 -12.47 -3.90
C SER A 187 29.54 -12.58 -4.14
N VAL A 188 29.04 -13.81 -4.31
CA VAL A 188 27.58 -14.09 -4.38
C VAL A 188 26.87 -13.79 -3.05
N GLN A 189 27.55 -13.90 -1.91
CA GLN A 189 26.97 -13.54 -0.62
C GLN A 189 26.84 -12.01 -0.48
N ASP A 190 27.84 -11.27 -0.95
CA ASP A 190 27.81 -9.80 -1.00
C ASP A 190 26.75 -9.29 -1.97
N PHE A 191 26.44 -10.05 -3.03
CA PHE A 191 25.30 -9.75 -3.91
C PHE A 191 23.96 -9.78 -3.17
N ASN A 192 23.73 -10.73 -2.25
CA ASN A 192 22.48 -10.75 -1.48
C ASN A 192 22.40 -9.54 -0.54
N ALA A 193 23.49 -9.19 0.14
CA ALA A 193 23.55 -7.98 0.98
C ALA A 193 23.34 -6.70 0.15
N PHE A 194 23.91 -6.63 -1.06
CA PHE A 194 23.76 -5.53 -2.01
C PHE A 194 22.31 -5.38 -2.49
N ARG A 195 21.65 -6.50 -2.82
CA ARG A 195 20.23 -6.54 -3.23
C ARG A 195 19.29 -6.23 -2.06
N ASP A 196 19.56 -6.76 -0.88
CA ASP A 196 18.76 -6.50 0.31
C ASP A 196 18.91 -5.02 0.74
N GLY A 197 20.10 -4.44 0.56
CA GLY A 197 20.36 -3.01 0.65
C GLY A 197 19.51 -2.19 -0.31
N TRP A 198 19.38 -2.62 -1.57
CA TRP A 198 18.46 -1.99 -2.52
C TRP A 198 17.01 -2.01 -2.02
N PHE A 199 16.48 -3.17 -1.58
CA PHE A 199 15.10 -3.24 -1.10
C PHE A 199 14.89 -2.46 0.19
N ALA A 200 15.90 -2.39 1.07
CA ALA A 200 15.88 -1.53 2.24
C ALA A 200 15.81 -0.05 1.82
N CYS A 201 16.64 0.39 0.86
CA CYS A 201 16.62 1.73 0.30
C CYS A 201 15.29 2.03 -0.43
N GLN A 202 14.77 1.09 -1.20
CA GLN A 202 13.50 1.25 -1.90
C GLN A 202 12.33 1.40 -0.92
N ASN A 203 12.25 0.55 0.11
CA ASN A 203 11.27 0.66 1.18
C ASN A 203 11.44 1.92 2.02
N LYS A 204 12.68 2.37 2.16
CA LYS A 204 13.02 3.63 2.81
C LYS A 204 12.40 4.79 2.05
N HIS A 205 12.65 4.86 0.73
CA HIS A 205 12.16 5.91 -0.17
C HIS A 205 10.65 5.85 -0.46
N LEU A 206 10.04 4.67 -0.56
CA LEU A 206 8.58 4.50 -0.65
C LEU A 206 7.86 5.05 0.57
N ALA A 207 8.39 4.73 1.74
CA ALA A 207 7.86 5.31 2.95
C ALA A 207 8.27 6.80 3.06
N LEU A 208 9.44 7.23 2.53
CA LEU A 208 9.75 8.63 2.21
C LEU A 208 8.89 9.23 1.11
N ALA A 209 7.91 8.54 0.55
CA ALA A 209 6.83 9.17 -0.20
C ALA A 209 5.46 9.02 0.49
N GLY A 210 5.44 8.40 1.68
CA GLY A 210 4.22 8.20 2.45
C GLY A 210 3.31 7.13 1.91
N LEU A 211 3.88 6.15 1.25
CA LEU A 211 3.15 5.02 0.76
C LEU A 211 3.30 3.94 1.83
N ASP A 212 2.17 3.42 2.30
CA ASP A 212 2.14 2.24 3.19
C ASP A 212 2.31 0.96 2.35
N ILE A 213 3.28 1.00 1.44
CA ILE A 213 3.65 -0.08 0.53
C ILE A 213 5.02 -0.55 0.97
N ARG A 214 5.12 -1.84 1.31
CA ARG A 214 6.37 -2.51 1.65
C ARG A 214 6.65 -3.59 0.62
N ILE A 215 7.90 -3.65 0.18
CA ILE A 215 8.43 -4.68 -0.71
C ILE A 215 9.20 -5.69 0.15
N ASP A 216 8.81 -6.96 0.09
CA ASP A 216 9.62 -8.06 0.63
C ASP A 216 10.64 -8.52 -0.44
N GLY A 217 11.92 -8.39 -0.12
CA GLY A 217 13.03 -8.79 -1.01
C GLY A 217 13.28 -10.30 -1.06
N ARG A 218 12.64 -11.10 -0.19
CA ARG A 218 12.73 -12.57 -0.22
C ARG A 218 12.05 -13.11 -1.47
N SER A 219 12.61 -14.15 -2.07
CA SER A 219 11.94 -14.86 -3.17
C SER A 219 10.60 -15.43 -2.73
N PHE A 220 9.66 -15.57 -3.66
CA PHE A 220 8.40 -16.26 -3.41
C PHE A 220 8.63 -17.67 -2.84
N GLU A 221 9.66 -18.40 -3.28
CA GLU A 221 10.08 -19.67 -2.69
C GLU A 221 10.43 -19.58 -1.19
N LYS A 222 11.27 -18.62 -0.76
CA LYS A 222 11.59 -18.43 0.66
C LYS A 222 10.39 -17.97 1.48
N GLN A 223 9.38 -17.43 0.81
CA GLN A 223 8.10 -17.10 1.40
C GLN A 223 7.13 -18.30 1.38
N GLY A 224 7.43 -19.41 0.72
CA GLY A 224 6.47 -20.52 0.55
C GLY A 224 5.34 -20.23 -0.43
N ILE A 225 5.52 -19.25 -1.33
CA ILE A 225 4.57 -18.87 -2.38
C ILE A 225 5.00 -19.55 -3.68
N GLU A 226 4.13 -20.38 -4.25
CA GLU A 226 4.41 -21.15 -5.48
C GLU A 226 4.25 -20.33 -6.76
N LEU A 227 4.63 -19.04 -6.74
CA LEU A 227 4.68 -18.19 -7.94
C LEU A 227 6.13 -17.94 -8.33
N GLU A 228 6.34 -17.71 -9.62
CA GLU A 228 7.58 -17.14 -10.13
C GLU A 228 7.50 -15.61 -10.10
N PRO A 229 8.50 -14.91 -9.57
CA PRO A 229 8.56 -13.46 -9.71
C PRO A 229 8.56 -13.06 -11.20
N THR A 230 7.65 -12.17 -11.58
CA THR A 230 7.59 -11.61 -12.94
C THR A 230 8.90 -10.91 -13.29
N ILE A 231 9.37 -11.05 -14.53
CA ILE A 231 10.54 -10.31 -15.03
C ILE A 231 10.16 -8.83 -15.11
N HIS A 232 11.15 -7.95 -15.01
CA HIS A 232 10.97 -6.55 -15.34
C HIS A 232 11.36 -6.32 -16.79
N LEU A 233 10.38 -5.94 -17.59
CA LEU A 233 10.60 -5.52 -18.96
C LEU A 233 10.95 -4.05 -19.04
N GLY A 234 12.22 -3.73 -19.33
CA GLY A 234 12.68 -2.38 -19.65
C GLY A 234 12.06 -1.84 -20.96
N VAL A 235 11.96 -0.52 -21.10
CA VAL A 235 11.26 0.16 -22.21
C VAL A 235 11.94 0.03 -23.57
N GLY A 236 13.25 -0.26 -23.60
CA GLY A 236 13.95 -0.59 -24.83
C GLY A 236 13.41 -1.84 -25.53
N THR A 237 12.68 -2.69 -24.81
CA THR A 237 12.15 -3.97 -25.33
C THR A 237 10.88 -3.76 -26.18
N LYS A 238 10.03 -2.78 -25.83
CA LYS A 238 8.80 -2.43 -26.59
C LYS A 238 9.06 -1.45 -27.76
N ALA A 239 10.13 -0.67 -27.70
CA ALA A 239 10.50 0.26 -28.78
C ALA A 239 11.19 -0.44 -29.97
N ILE A 240 11.79 -1.61 -29.76
CA ILE A 240 12.50 -2.39 -30.79
C ILE A 240 11.53 -3.31 -31.55
N GLU A 241 10.46 -3.79 -30.92
CA GLU A 241 9.31 -4.43 -31.58
C GLU A 241 8.78 -3.57 -32.74
N ARG A 242 8.64 -2.25 -32.47
CA ARG A 242 8.24 -1.23 -33.45
C ARG A 242 9.20 -1.05 -34.63
N LYS A 243 10.49 -1.41 -34.47
CA LYS A 243 11.51 -1.36 -35.54
C LYS A 243 11.69 -2.71 -36.26
N ALA A 244 11.46 -3.83 -35.58
CA ALA A 244 11.55 -5.17 -36.15
C ALA A 244 10.39 -5.47 -37.12
N GLU A 245 9.21 -4.89 -36.90
CA GLU A 245 8.09 -4.96 -37.87
C GLU A 245 8.32 -4.08 -39.11
N GLN A 246 9.28 -3.15 -39.07
CA GLN A 246 9.55 -2.18 -40.15
C GLN A 246 10.83 -2.48 -40.95
N SER A 247 11.64 -3.50 -40.59
CA SER A 247 12.89 -3.80 -41.28
C SER A 247 13.21 -5.29 -41.35
N ASP A 248 13.44 -5.79 -42.57
CA ASP A 248 13.74 -7.19 -42.93
C ASP A 248 15.12 -7.71 -42.45
N HIS A 249 15.74 -7.06 -41.45
CA HIS A 249 17.07 -7.42 -40.95
C HIS A 249 17.04 -7.81 -39.47
N LYS A 250 17.02 -9.13 -39.23
CA LYS A 250 17.16 -9.74 -37.90
C LYS A 250 18.62 -9.62 -37.42
N SER A 251 18.88 -8.73 -36.47
CA SER A 251 20.16 -8.71 -35.72
C SER A 251 20.08 -9.59 -34.46
N GLU A 252 21.21 -10.16 -34.02
CA GLU A 252 21.30 -10.98 -32.78
C GLU A 252 20.92 -10.23 -31.49
N THR A 253 20.94 -8.89 -31.50
CA THR A 253 20.57 -8.08 -30.32
C THR A 253 19.05 -7.91 -30.18
N SER A 254 18.29 -8.06 -31.28
CA SER A 254 16.82 -8.03 -31.28
C SER A 254 16.18 -9.34 -30.78
N THR A 255 16.82 -10.48 -31.01
CA THR A 255 16.35 -11.81 -30.54
C THR A 255 16.39 -11.93 -29.01
N SER A 256 17.50 -11.59 -28.35
CA SER A 256 17.63 -11.67 -26.88
C SER A 256 16.69 -10.75 -26.07
N LYS A 257 16.14 -9.71 -26.71
CA LYS A 257 15.20 -8.75 -26.09
C LYS A 257 13.74 -9.18 -26.29
N LEU A 258 13.39 -9.73 -27.46
CA LEU A 258 12.11 -10.43 -27.67
C LEU A 258 11.98 -11.62 -26.71
N GLU A 259 13.07 -12.38 -26.50
CA GLU A 259 13.13 -13.46 -25.51
C GLU A 259 12.77 -13.02 -24.09
N ARG A 260 13.09 -11.78 -23.66
CA ARG A 260 12.72 -11.29 -22.30
C ARG A 260 11.24 -10.95 -22.17
N ILE A 261 10.59 -10.45 -23.25
CA ILE A 261 9.13 -10.21 -23.27
C ILE A 261 8.42 -11.52 -23.29
N GLU A 262 8.84 -12.41 -24.17
CA GLU A 262 8.37 -13.79 -24.20
C GLU A 262 8.58 -14.46 -22.85
N LEU A 263 9.71 -14.27 -22.19
CA LEU A 263 9.95 -14.85 -20.87
C LEU A 263 9.10 -14.18 -19.77
N GLN A 264 8.80 -12.88 -19.83
CA GLN A 264 7.87 -12.24 -18.90
C GLN A 264 6.43 -12.74 -19.11
N GLU A 265 5.96 -12.77 -20.36
CA GLU A 265 4.66 -13.32 -20.72
C GLU A 265 4.59 -14.83 -20.44
N GLN A 266 5.70 -15.56 -20.56
CA GLN A 266 5.82 -16.94 -20.13
C GLN A 266 5.75 -17.05 -18.62
N ARG A 267 6.42 -16.20 -17.82
CA ARG A 267 6.31 -16.22 -16.35
C ARG A 267 4.94 -15.79 -15.86
N ARG A 268 4.35 -14.78 -16.49
CA ARG A 268 3.00 -14.32 -16.18
C ARG A 268 1.98 -15.38 -16.59
N GLY A 269 2.15 -15.98 -17.76
CA GLY A 269 1.39 -17.12 -18.25
C GLY A 269 1.58 -18.35 -17.38
N GLU A 270 2.79 -18.60 -16.87
CA GLU A 270 3.10 -19.70 -15.97
C GLU A 270 2.50 -19.45 -14.59
N ASN A 271 2.60 -18.25 -14.04
CA ASN A 271 1.87 -17.85 -12.84
C ASN A 271 0.37 -17.95 -13.03
N ALA A 272 -0.15 -17.51 -14.18
CA ALA A 272 -1.56 -17.65 -14.50
C ALA A 272 -1.96 -19.13 -14.56
N ARG A 273 -1.11 -20.01 -15.14
CA ARG A 273 -1.30 -21.47 -15.13
C ARG A 273 -1.20 -22.05 -13.72
N ARG A 274 -0.28 -21.58 -12.87
CA ARG A 274 -0.14 -22.02 -11.48
C ARG A 274 -1.34 -21.60 -10.65
N ILE A 275 -1.80 -20.36 -10.77
CA ILE A 275 -3.05 -19.88 -10.19
C ILE A 275 -4.24 -20.67 -10.76
N GLN A 276 -4.22 -20.99 -12.05
CA GLN A 276 -5.29 -21.79 -12.65
C GLN A 276 -5.30 -23.24 -12.15
N ARG A 277 -4.13 -23.85 -11.92
CA ARG A 277 -3.98 -25.19 -11.34
C ARG A 277 -4.34 -25.20 -9.86
N ARG A 278 -3.81 -24.23 -9.10
CA ARG A 278 -3.99 -24.05 -7.65
C ARG A 278 -4.36 -22.59 -7.33
N PRO A 279 -5.66 -22.24 -7.43
CA PRO A 279 -6.12 -20.87 -7.16
C PRO A 279 -5.86 -20.40 -5.73
N GLU A 280 -5.66 -21.32 -4.79
CA GLU A 280 -5.42 -21.07 -3.37
C GLU A 280 -4.17 -20.22 -3.09
N ILE A 281 -3.20 -20.18 -4.01
CA ILE A 281 -2.00 -19.32 -3.90
C ILE A 281 -2.39 -17.84 -3.70
N VAL A 282 -3.53 -17.42 -4.25
CA VAL A 282 -4.06 -16.06 -4.04
C VAL A 282 -4.46 -15.83 -2.60
N LEU A 283 -5.01 -16.84 -1.92
CA LEU A 283 -5.34 -16.76 -0.50
C LEU A 283 -4.07 -16.61 0.34
N ASP A 284 -3.01 -17.36 0.04
CA ASP A 284 -1.74 -17.28 0.77
C ASP A 284 -1.12 -15.86 0.76
N LEU A 285 -1.27 -15.14 -0.35
CA LEU A 285 -0.84 -13.74 -0.48
C LEU A 285 -1.68 -12.80 0.42
N ILE A 286 -3.00 -12.97 0.43
CA ILE A 286 -3.92 -12.10 1.19
C ILE A 286 -3.78 -12.35 2.70
N MET A 287 -3.68 -13.62 3.10
CA MET A 287 -3.71 -14.04 4.50
C MET A 287 -2.46 -13.67 5.32
N ARG A 288 -1.44 -13.09 4.67
CA ARG A 288 -0.28 -12.49 5.34
C ARG A 288 -0.61 -11.14 5.97
N GLU A 289 -1.42 -10.36 5.26
CA GLU A 289 -1.75 -8.99 5.66
C GLU A 289 -3.11 -8.91 6.36
N LYS A 290 -3.99 -9.89 6.13
CA LYS A 290 -5.38 -9.86 6.63
C LYS A 290 -5.84 -11.22 7.16
N SER A 291 -6.45 -11.25 8.34
CA SER A 291 -7.13 -12.47 8.84
C SER A 291 -8.50 -12.66 8.19
N VAL A 292 -9.12 -11.56 7.75
CA VAL A 292 -10.43 -11.54 7.10
C VAL A 292 -10.31 -10.69 5.85
N PHE A 293 -10.79 -11.22 4.73
CA PHE A 293 -10.71 -10.59 3.42
C PHE A 293 -12.06 -10.59 2.72
N ASP A 294 -12.16 -9.80 1.66
CA ASP A 294 -13.33 -9.73 0.80
C ASP A 294 -12.97 -10.02 -0.67
N GLU A 295 -13.98 -9.99 -1.54
CA GLU A 295 -13.80 -10.23 -2.98
C GLU A 295 -12.88 -9.20 -3.65
N ARG A 296 -12.79 -7.97 -3.12
CA ARG A 296 -11.94 -6.91 -3.67
C ARG A 296 -10.46 -7.24 -3.44
N ASP A 297 -10.13 -7.86 -2.32
CA ASP A 297 -8.77 -8.31 -2.03
C ASP A 297 -8.32 -9.41 -3.01
N VAL A 298 -9.19 -10.37 -3.31
CA VAL A 298 -8.94 -11.41 -4.32
C VAL A 298 -8.79 -10.79 -5.72
N ALA A 299 -9.67 -9.86 -6.07
CA ALA A 299 -9.66 -9.19 -7.37
C ALA A 299 -8.35 -8.45 -7.62
N LYS A 300 -7.85 -7.72 -6.61
CA LYS A 300 -6.58 -6.98 -6.69
C LYS A 300 -5.39 -7.91 -7.01
N VAL A 301 -5.35 -9.10 -6.41
CA VAL A 301 -4.27 -10.06 -6.66
C VAL A 301 -4.42 -10.70 -8.04
N LEU A 302 -5.62 -11.15 -8.41
CA LEU A 302 -5.86 -11.76 -9.73
C LEU A 302 -5.55 -10.81 -10.89
N TYR A 303 -5.94 -9.54 -10.76
CA TYR A 303 -5.71 -8.51 -11.78
C TYR A 303 -4.23 -8.32 -12.11
N ARG A 304 -3.33 -8.69 -11.19
CA ARG A 304 -1.88 -8.66 -11.42
C ARG A 304 -1.41 -9.71 -12.43
N TYR A 305 -2.13 -10.82 -12.58
CA TYR A 305 -1.67 -11.98 -13.34
C TYR A 305 -2.62 -12.40 -14.48
N ILE A 306 -3.90 -12.04 -14.42
CA ILE A 306 -4.95 -12.53 -15.33
C ILE A 306 -5.59 -11.37 -16.10
N ASP A 307 -5.46 -11.38 -17.43
CA ASP A 307 -6.10 -10.41 -18.33
C ASP A 307 -7.39 -10.91 -18.98
N ASP A 308 -7.58 -12.24 -19.06
CA ASP A 308 -8.77 -12.82 -19.68
C ASP A 308 -9.97 -12.71 -18.74
N ALA A 309 -11.04 -12.06 -19.21
CA ALA A 309 -12.21 -11.76 -18.38
C ALA A 309 -12.95 -13.04 -17.94
N ALA A 310 -13.08 -14.03 -18.82
CA ALA A 310 -13.77 -15.28 -18.52
C ALA A 310 -13.00 -16.10 -17.47
N LEU A 311 -11.68 -16.23 -17.65
CA LEU A 311 -10.77 -16.87 -16.71
C LEU A 311 -10.72 -16.12 -15.38
N PHE A 312 -10.68 -14.79 -15.40
CA PHE A 312 -10.71 -13.97 -14.19
C PHE A 312 -11.97 -14.26 -13.37
N GLN A 313 -13.15 -14.23 -13.99
CA GLN A 313 -14.41 -14.54 -13.32
C GLN A 313 -14.46 -16.00 -12.85
N SER A 314 -13.98 -16.94 -13.66
CA SER A 314 -13.88 -18.36 -13.30
C SER A 314 -12.99 -18.57 -12.07
N LEU A 315 -11.82 -17.94 -12.02
CA LEU A 315 -10.89 -18.02 -10.89
C LEU A 315 -11.45 -17.34 -9.65
N MET A 316 -12.11 -16.19 -9.79
CA MET A 316 -12.79 -15.53 -8.68
C MET A 316 -13.77 -16.47 -8.00
N VAL A 317 -14.64 -17.12 -8.79
CA VAL A 317 -15.61 -18.10 -8.28
C VAL A 317 -14.88 -19.30 -7.66
N ARG A 318 -13.88 -19.87 -8.35
CA ARG A 318 -13.14 -21.03 -7.83
C ARG A 318 -12.42 -20.75 -6.51
N ILE A 319 -11.85 -19.56 -6.33
CA ILE A 319 -11.15 -19.16 -5.10
C ILE A 319 -12.16 -18.98 -3.96
N LEU A 320 -13.22 -18.19 -4.17
CA LEU A 320 -14.22 -17.91 -3.13
C LEU A 320 -15.06 -19.15 -2.78
N GLN A 321 -15.11 -20.15 -3.66
CA GLN A 321 -15.74 -21.45 -3.42
C GLN A 321 -14.76 -22.56 -3.06
N SER A 322 -13.46 -22.25 -3.02
CA SER A 322 -12.45 -23.21 -2.63
C SER A 322 -12.77 -23.73 -1.24
N SER A 323 -12.43 -24.99 -1.00
CA SER A 323 -12.65 -25.59 0.31
C SER A 323 -11.80 -24.90 1.40
N GLU A 324 -10.70 -24.23 1.02
CA GLU A 324 -9.84 -23.47 1.91
C GLU A 324 -10.41 -22.09 2.28
N ALA A 325 -11.26 -21.51 1.41
CA ALA A 325 -11.94 -20.26 1.69
C ALA A 325 -13.22 -20.52 2.51
N LEU A 326 -13.28 -19.93 3.70
CA LEU A 326 -14.42 -20.03 4.60
C LEU A 326 -15.12 -18.68 4.69
N ARG A 327 -16.42 -18.67 4.41
CA ARG A 327 -17.24 -17.46 4.57
C ARG A 327 -17.62 -17.30 6.04
N LEU A 328 -17.25 -16.18 6.63
CA LEU A 328 -17.62 -15.79 8.00
C LEU A 328 -18.94 -15.04 8.04
N GLU A 329 -19.17 -14.16 7.08
CA GLU A 329 -20.40 -13.39 6.97
C GLU A 329 -20.86 -13.26 5.52
N ARG A 330 -22.18 -13.18 5.34
CA ARG A 330 -22.78 -12.84 4.06
C ARG A 330 -22.77 -11.33 3.87
N GLU A 331 -22.80 -10.94 2.61
CA GLU A 331 -23.09 -9.56 2.24
C GLU A 331 -24.39 -9.07 2.91
N ARG A 332 -24.30 -7.91 3.57
CA ARG A 332 -25.41 -7.31 4.34
C ARG A 332 -25.37 -5.79 4.33
N ILE A 333 -26.52 -5.15 4.49
CA ILE A 333 -26.58 -3.71 4.74
C ILE A 333 -26.06 -3.43 6.15
N ASN A 334 -25.05 -2.57 6.25
CA ASN A 334 -24.51 -2.09 7.49
C ASN A 334 -25.49 -1.11 8.16
N PHE A 335 -25.84 -1.34 9.42
CA PHE A 335 -26.79 -0.48 10.14
C PHE A 335 -26.29 0.98 10.28
N ALA A 336 -25.00 1.16 10.54
CA ALA A 336 -24.42 2.48 10.80
C ALA A 336 -24.33 3.34 9.53
N THR A 337 -24.08 2.73 8.37
CA THR A 337 -23.82 3.47 7.13
C THR A 337 -24.93 3.35 6.09
N GLY A 338 -25.76 2.31 6.17
CA GLY A 338 -26.77 1.99 5.15
C GLY A 338 -26.15 1.40 3.88
N ILE A 339 -24.84 1.21 3.86
CA ILE A 339 -24.10 0.70 2.71
C ILE A 339 -23.99 -0.81 2.84
N ARG A 340 -23.92 -1.51 1.71
CA ARG A 340 -23.71 -2.95 1.67
C ARG A 340 -22.27 -3.30 2.01
N ASP A 341 -22.08 -3.98 3.12
CA ASP A 341 -20.80 -4.60 3.47
C ASP A 341 -20.61 -5.86 2.61
N PRO A 342 -19.43 -6.04 2.01
CA PRO A 342 -19.15 -7.23 1.22
C PRO A 342 -19.14 -8.48 2.10
N ALA A 343 -19.37 -9.64 1.48
CA ALA A 343 -19.19 -10.91 2.17
C ALA A 343 -17.74 -11.04 2.70
N LYS A 344 -17.64 -11.58 3.92
CA LYS A 344 -16.37 -11.71 4.65
C LYS A 344 -15.88 -13.14 4.60
N TYR A 345 -14.63 -13.32 4.22
CA TYR A 345 -13.98 -14.60 4.03
C TYR A 345 -12.70 -14.70 4.86
N THR A 346 -12.29 -15.92 5.15
CA THR A 346 -11.02 -16.26 5.80
C THR A 346 -10.55 -17.65 5.33
N THR A 347 -9.45 -18.15 5.88
CA THR A 347 -8.97 -19.52 5.63
C THR A 347 -9.13 -20.41 6.86
N ARG A 348 -9.17 -21.73 6.63
CA ARG A 348 -9.18 -22.73 7.71
C ARG A 348 -8.01 -22.56 8.67
N GLU A 349 -6.82 -22.36 8.12
CA GLU A 349 -5.60 -22.19 8.88
C GLU A 349 -5.74 -21.00 9.84
N MET A 350 -6.25 -19.88 9.36
CA MET A 350 -6.42 -18.68 10.19
C MET A 350 -7.49 -18.88 11.28
N VAL A 351 -8.62 -19.51 10.96
CA VAL A 351 -9.66 -19.84 11.95
C VAL A 351 -9.09 -20.74 13.05
N ARG A 352 -8.36 -21.81 12.69
CA ARG A 352 -7.71 -22.70 13.67
C ARG A 352 -6.71 -21.93 14.51
N LEU A 353 -5.83 -21.16 13.87
CA LEU A 353 -4.77 -20.43 14.55
C LEU A 353 -5.34 -19.47 15.59
N GLU A 354 -6.33 -18.65 15.21
CA GLU A 354 -6.93 -17.68 16.12
C GLU A 354 -7.82 -18.35 17.18
N ALA A 355 -8.56 -19.40 16.82
CA ALA A 355 -9.37 -20.17 17.78
C ALA A 355 -8.50 -20.90 18.81
N GLU A 356 -7.43 -21.58 18.39
CA GLU A 356 -6.49 -22.25 19.29
C GLU A 356 -5.79 -21.26 20.20
N MET A 357 -5.36 -20.12 19.67
CA MET A 357 -4.77 -19.03 20.46
C MET A 357 -5.76 -18.54 21.53
N ALA A 358 -7.02 -18.27 21.16
CA ALA A 358 -8.05 -17.83 22.10
C ALA A 358 -8.39 -18.90 23.14
N ASN A 359 -8.54 -20.16 22.73
CA ASN A 359 -8.82 -21.28 23.63
C ASN A 359 -7.70 -21.51 24.63
N ARG A 360 -6.44 -21.45 24.19
CA ARG A 360 -5.26 -21.53 25.09
C ARG A 360 -5.24 -20.36 26.06
N ALA A 361 -5.55 -19.14 25.60
CA ALA A 361 -5.64 -17.98 26.49
C ALA A 361 -6.75 -18.15 27.55
N ILE A 362 -7.94 -18.60 27.17
CA ILE A 362 -9.04 -18.91 28.12
C ILE A 362 -8.64 -20.01 29.10
N TRP A 363 -7.96 -21.06 28.62
CA TRP A 363 -7.47 -22.12 29.50
C TRP A 363 -6.42 -21.61 30.50
N LEU A 364 -5.48 -20.75 30.04
CA LEU A 364 -4.49 -20.12 30.91
C LEU A 364 -5.14 -19.18 31.93
N SER A 365 -6.26 -18.52 31.60
CA SER A 365 -6.93 -17.60 32.55
C SER A 365 -7.64 -18.37 33.67
N GLY A 366 -8.09 -19.60 33.40
CA GLY A 366 -8.60 -20.52 34.42
C GLY A 366 -7.52 -21.31 35.17
N SER A 367 -6.30 -21.38 34.64
CA SER A 367 -5.19 -22.13 35.25
C SER A 367 -4.46 -21.29 36.29
N THR A 368 -4.33 -21.78 37.51
CA THR A 368 -3.74 -21.04 38.64
C THR A 368 -2.39 -21.62 39.07
N SER A 369 -1.34 -20.80 39.05
CA SER A 369 -0.02 -21.21 39.58
C SER A 369 0.91 -20.06 39.98
N HIS A 370 0.59 -18.82 39.63
CA HIS A 370 1.52 -17.68 39.74
C HIS A 370 1.05 -16.60 40.73
N GLY A 371 0.28 -16.98 41.74
CA GLY A 371 -0.29 -16.02 42.70
C GLY A 371 0.80 -15.40 43.59
N VAL A 372 0.75 -14.09 43.77
CA VAL A 372 1.56 -13.38 44.76
C VAL A 372 0.77 -13.28 46.06
N ARG A 373 1.44 -13.51 47.21
CA ARG A 373 0.79 -13.41 48.53
C ARG A 373 0.44 -11.96 48.85
N GLU A 374 -0.70 -11.76 49.49
CA GLU A 374 -1.21 -10.43 49.88
C GLU A 374 -0.19 -9.61 50.68
N ALA A 375 0.52 -10.24 51.63
CA ALA A 375 1.56 -9.57 52.40
C ALA A 375 2.71 -9.00 51.53
N VAL A 376 3.05 -9.66 50.42
CA VAL A 376 4.07 -9.19 49.47
C VAL A 376 3.53 -8.01 48.64
N LEU A 377 2.26 -8.07 48.22
CA LEU A 377 1.60 -6.97 47.52
C LEU A 377 1.50 -5.72 48.40
N GLN A 378 1.05 -5.85 49.64
CA GLN A 378 0.96 -4.73 50.57
C GLN A 378 2.33 -4.12 50.89
N ALA A 379 3.37 -4.95 51.04
CA ALA A 379 4.74 -4.46 51.20
C ALA A 379 5.23 -3.69 49.96
N THR A 380 4.84 -4.13 48.75
CA THR A 380 5.16 -3.44 47.49
C THR A 380 4.41 -2.11 47.41
N PHE A 381 3.11 -2.09 47.72
CA PHE A 381 2.31 -0.86 47.72
C PHE A 381 2.76 0.18 48.75
N ALA A 382 3.30 -0.27 49.89
CA ALA A 382 3.89 0.63 50.88
C ALA A 382 5.15 1.34 50.35
N ARG A 383 5.95 0.67 49.49
CA ARG A 383 7.12 1.27 48.83
C ARG A 383 6.72 2.20 47.67
N HIS A 384 5.64 1.86 46.99
CA HIS A 384 5.11 2.61 45.84
C HIS A 384 3.90 3.48 46.22
N SER A 385 4.07 4.39 47.18
CA SER A 385 2.98 5.21 47.75
C SER A 385 2.25 6.13 46.75
N ARG A 386 2.85 6.39 45.58
CA ARG A 386 2.31 7.27 44.52
C ARG A 386 1.42 6.55 43.50
N LEU A 387 1.25 5.24 43.60
CA LEU A 387 0.36 4.49 42.70
C LEU A 387 -1.10 4.88 42.92
N SER A 388 -1.83 5.11 41.82
CA SER A 388 -3.27 5.34 41.86
C SER A 388 -4.04 4.05 42.15
N ASP A 389 -5.31 4.18 42.54
CA ASP A 389 -6.17 3.04 42.82
C ASP A 389 -6.38 2.15 41.58
N GLU A 390 -6.49 2.74 40.38
CA GLU A 390 -6.53 2.00 39.11
C GLU A 390 -5.24 1.19 38.89
N GLN A 391 -4.07 1.78 39.18
CA GLN A 391 -2.79 1.08 39.05
C GLN A 391 -2.63 -0.04 40.08
N ARG A 392 -3.07 0.17 41.33
CA ARG A 392 -3.08 -0.88 42.37
C ARG A 392 -3.98 -2.04 41.98
N THR A 393 -5.19 -1.75 41.51
CA THR A 393 -6.14 -2.76 41.00
C THR A 393 -5.54 -3.53 39.82
N ALA A 394 -4.84 -2.85 38.90
CA ALA A 394 -4.16 -3.50 37.80
C ALA A 394 -3.01 -4.41 38.27
N ILE A 395 -2.24 -4.00 39.29
CA ILE A 395 -1.18 -4.82 39.89
C ILE A 395 -1.77 -6.06 40.56
N GLU A 396 -2.84 -5.92 41.35
CA GLU A 396 -3.56 -7.04 41.95
C GLU A 396 -4.06 -8.02 40.88
N HIS A 397 -4.62 -7.50 39.79
CA HIS A 397 -5.08 -8.32 38.66
C HIS A 397 -3.92 -9.12 38.03
N VAL A 398 -2.80 -8.47 37.69
CA VAL A 398 -1.66 -9.17 37.06
C VAL A 398 -0.88 -10.05 38.04
N ALA A 399 -0.90 -9.74 39.34
CA ALA A 399 -0.28 -10.55 40.39
C ALA A 399 -1.16 -11.70 40.89
N GLY A 400 -2.41 -11.77 40.43
CA GLY A 400 -3.33 -12.87 40.68
C GLY A 400 -2.81 -14.22 40.16
N ALA A 401 -3.45 -15.31 40.61
CA ALA A 401 -2.96 -16.65 40.38
C ALA A 401 -3.04 -17.15 38.92
N ALA A 402 -3.90 -16.54 38.10
CA ALA A 402 -4.12 -16.90 36.69
C ALA A 402 -2.81 -16.86 35.88
N ARG A 403 -2.60 -17.81 34.98
CA ARG A 403 -1.40 -17.90 34.13
C ARG A 403 -1.41 -16.95 32.93
N ILE A 404 -2.51 -16.26 32.67
CA ILE A 404 -2.53 -15.13 31.75
C ILE A 404 -3.32 -13.97 32.35
N ALA A 405 -2.86 -12.74 32.12
CA ALA A 405 -3.56 -11.52 32.50
C ALA A 405 -3.37 -10.45 31.42
N ALA A 406 -4.35 -9.55 31.26
CA ALA A 406 -4.28 -8.46 30.31
C ALA A 406 -4.51 -7.11 30.99
N VAL A 407 -3.74 -6.11 30.56
CA VAL A 407 -3.92 -4.72 30.97
C VAL A 407 -4.03 -3.83 29.74
N ILE A 408 -5.15 -3.12 29.66
CA ILE A 408 -5.36 -2.08 28.66
C ILE A 408 -5.10 -0.73 29.32
N GLY A 409 -4.07 -0.03 28.85
CA GLY A 409 -3.76 1.30 29.39
C GLY A 409 -3.69 2.34 28.28
N ARG A 410 -4.49 3.40 28.44
CA ARG A 410 -4.55 4.53 27.51
C ARG A 410 -3.18 5.19 27.37
N ALA A 411 -2.95 5.85 26.23
CA ALA A 411 -1.71 6.58 25.97
C ALA A 411 -1.39 7.57 27.12
N GLY A 412 -0.35 7.28 27.91
CA GLY A 412 0.06 8.12 29.04
C GLY A 412 -0.55 7.76 30.39
N ALA A 413 -1.13 6.56 30.55
CA ALA A 413 -1.75 6.09 31.79
C ALA A 413 -0.76 5.51 32.85
N GLY A 414 0.56 5.63 32.64
CA GLY A 414 1.55 5.14 33.61
C GLY A 414 1.74 3.61 33.63
N LYS A 415 1.66 2.95 32.47
CA LYS A 415 1.83 1.49 32.33
C LYS A 415 3.19 1.00 32.84
N THR A 416 4.27 1.74 32.55
CA THR A 416 5.63 1.36 32.96
C THR A 416 5.84 1.46 34.47
N THR A 417 5.33 2.51 35.12
CA THR A 417 5.31 2.63 36.59
C THR A 417 4.56 1.47 37.25
N MET A 418 3.44 1.06 36.64
CA MET A 418 2.68 -0.09 37.13
C MET A 418 3.46 -1.42 36.97
N MET A 419 4.15 -1.59 35.83
CA MET A 419 5.00 -2.75 35.57
C MET A 419 6.22 -2.85 36.48
N GLU A 420 6.80 -1.72 36.88
CA GLU A 420 7.90 -1.68 37.85
C GLU A 420 7.49 -2.29 39.19
N ALA A 421 6.36 -1.82 39.75
CA ALA A 421 5.83 -2.36 41.00
C ALA A 421 5.39 -3.83 40.87
N ALA A 422 4.77 -4.21 39.75
CA ALA A 422 4.40 -5.60 39.48
C ALA A 422 5.63 -6.53 39.41
N ARG A 423 6.72 -6.08 38.75
CA ARG A 423 8.01 -6.80 38.71
C ARG A 423 8.55 -7.06 40.10
N GLU A 424 8.61 -6.03 40.95
CA GLU A 424 9.09 -6.18 42.34
C GLU A 424 8.26 -7.19 43.14
N ALA A 425 6.93 -7.16 42.98
CA ALA A 425 6.05 -8.11 43.63
C ALA A 425 6.28 -9.55 43.14
N TRP A 426 6.48 -9.77 41.84
CA TRP A 426 6.78 -11.09 41.29
C TRP A 426 8.15 -11.61 41.70
N GLU A 427 9.18 -10.78 41.67
CA GLU A 427 10.53 -11.16 42.10
C GLU A 427 10.58 -11.46 43.60
N ALA A 428 9.90 -10.67 44.43
CA ALA A 428 9.75 -10.95 45.86
C ALA A 428 8.97 -12.24 46.15
N ALA A 429 8.13 -12.69 45.20
CA ALA A 429 7.45 -13.98 45.24
C ALA A 429 8.29 -15.14 44.65
N GLY A 430 9.50 -14.87 44.15
CA GLY A 430 10.44 -15.86 43.63
C GLY A 430 10.27 -16.19 42.14
N TYR A 431 9.58 -15.35 41.37
CA TYR A 431 9.46 -15.51 39.91
C TYR A 431 10.57 -14.78 39.17
N ARG A 432 10.99 -15.35 38.04
CA ARG A 432 11.84 -14.69 37.05
C ARG A 432 10.96 -13.87 36.10
N VAL A 433 11.19 -12.56 36.01
CA VAL A 433 10.43 -11.68 35.12
C VAL A 433 11.25 -11.35 33.86
N VAL A 434 10.68 -11.60 32.69
CA VAL A 434 11.28 -11.26 31.39
C VAL A 434 10.26 -10.58 30.48
N GLY A 435 10.73 -9.77 29.55
CA GLY A 435 9.90 -8.93 28.69
C GLY A 435 10.04 -9.23 27.20
N GLY A 436 8.97 -8.97 26.45
CA GLY A 436 8.94 -9.00 24.99
C GLY A 436 8.22 -7.79 24.43
N ALA A 437 8.61 -7.33 23.25
CA ALA A 437 7.85 -6.35 22.47
C ALA A 437 8.09 -6.52 20.96
N LEU A 438 7.21 -6.00 20.11
CA LEU A 438 7.43 -6.02 18.65
C LEU A 438 8.60 -5.11 18.25
N ALA A 439 8.63 -3.90 18.79
CA ALA A 439 9.62 -2.88 18.49
C ALA A 439 10.76 -2.86 19.52
N GLY A 440 12.00 -2.71 19.04
CA GLY A 440 13.18 -2.65 19.93
C GLY A 440 13.17 -1.48 20.92
N LYS A 441 12.44 -0.40 20.61
CA LYS A 441 12.23 0.76 21.49
C LYS A 441 11.28 0.46 22.65
N ALA A 442 10.20 -0.29 22.40
CA ALA A 442 9.28 -0.70 23.45
C ALA A 442 9.97 -1.69 24.41
N ALA A 443 10.74 -2.65 23.87
CA ALA A 443 11.57 -3.52 24.71
C ALA A 443 12.57 -2.73 25.57
N GLU A 444 13.17 -1.66 25.04
CA GLU A 444 14.04 -0.78 25.83
C GLU A 444 13.30 0.00 26.91
N GLY A 445 12.12 0.52 26.60
CA GLY A 445 11.28 1.21 27.57
C GLY A 445 10.94 0.29 28.73
N LEU A 446 10.61 -0.97 28.44
CA LEU A 446 10.35 -1.98 29.46
C LEU A 446 11.59 -2.30 30.32
N GLU A 447 12.79 -2.35 29.72
CA GLU A 447 14.06 -2.53 30.46
C GLU A 447 14.41 -1.32 31.32
N LYS A 448 14.32 -0.11 30.78
CA LYS A 448 14.79 1.11 31.44
C LYS A 448 13.81 1.66 32.45
N GLU A 449 12.51 1.66 32.12
CA GLU A 449 11.49 2.29 32.96
C GLU A 449 10.89 1.31 33.97
N ALA A 450 10.81 0.00 33.65
CA ALA A 450 10.24 -0.99 34.55
C ALA A 450 11.26 -1.98 35.14
N GLY A 451 12.53 -1.93 34.70
CA GLY A 451 13.59 -2.83 35.16
C GLY A 451 13.44 -4.28 34.68
N ILE A 452 12.61 -4.55 33.67
CA ILE A 452 12.34 -5.91 33.18
C ILE A 452 13.25 -6.21 31.97
N VAL A 453 14.11 -7.24 32.07
CA VAL A 453 14.97 -7.67 30.96
C VAL A 453 14.13 -8.06 29.74
N ALA A 454 14.27 -7.34 28.62
CA ALA A 454 13.34 -7.46 27.50
C ALA A 454 14.01 -7.48 26.13
N ARG A 455 13.38 -8.16 25.17
CA ARG A 455 13.88 -8.27 23.78
C ARG A 455 12.76 -8.16 22.77
N THR A 456 13.13 -8.00 21.49
CA THR A 456 12.15 -8.11 20.41
C THR A 456 11.62 -9.54 20.32
N LEU A 457 10.35 -9.70 19.91
CA LEU A 457 9.74 -11.02 19.73
C LEU A 457 10.54 -11.89 18.74
N SER A 458 11.01 -11.34 17.62
CA SER A 458 11.87 -12.08 16.69
C SER A 458 13.19 -12.57 17.32
N SER A 459 13.75 -11.82 18.28
CA SER A 459 14.93 -12.27 19.03
C SER A 459 14.59 -13.39 20.01
N TRP A 460 13.38 -13.42 20.57
CA TRP A 460 12.92 -14.51 21.43
C TRP A 460 12.70 -15.78 20.61
N GLU A 461 11.99 -15.68 19.49
CA GLU A 461 11.74 -16.80 18.58
C GLU A 461 13.03 -17.50 18.14
N LEU A 462 14.03 -16.71 17.71
CA LEU A 462 15.34 -17.25 17.32
C LEU A 462 16.01 -18.01 18.47
N ARG A 463 15.95 -17.48 19.69
CA ARG A 463 16.58 -18.11 20.87
C ARG A 463 15.86 -19.37 21.28
N TRP A 464 14.52 -19.36 21.30
CA TRP A 464 13.73 -20.54 21.59
C TRP A 464 14.00 -21.67 20.59
N ASN A 465 14.09 -21.36 19.30
CA ASN A 465 14.46 -22.31 18.25
C ASN A 465 15.89 -22.88 18.41
N GLN A 466 16.79 -22.12 19.04
CA GLN A 466 18.15 -22.57 19.38
C GLN A 466 18.24 -23.24 20.76
N GLY A 467 17.12 -23.46 21.46
CA GLY A 467 17.11 -24.02 22.82
C GLY A 467 17.64 -23.07 23.91
N ARG A 468 17.80 -21.78 23.61
CA ARG A 468 18.34 -20.77 24.54
C ARG A 468 17.22 -19.98 25.20
N ASN A 469 17.45 -19.56 26.45
CA ASN A 469 16.54 -18.70 27.23
C ASN A 469 15.08 -19.21 27.23
N GLN A 470 14.91 -20.52 27.43
CA GLN A 470 13.57 -21.11 27.52
C GLN A 470 12.79 -20.56 28.71
N LEU A 471 11.47 -20.57 28.58
CA LEU A 471 10.55 -20.23 29.66
C LEU A 471 10.33 -21.48 30.53
N ASP A 472 9.90 -21.28 31.76
CA ASP A 472 9.58 -22.35 32.72
C ASP A 472 8.41 -21.93 33.64
N GLU A 473 8.00 -22.82 34.54
CA GLU A 473 6.92 -22.62 35.51
C GLU A 473 7.20 -21.55 36.59
N LYS A 474 8.42 -21.01 36.64
CA LYS A 474 8.82 -19.90 37.52
C LYS A 474 8.99 -18.60 36.76
N THR A 475 8.58 -18.54 35.49
CA THR A 475 8.79 -17.38 34.64
C THR A 475 7.49 -16.60 34.41
N VAL A 476 7.54 -15.28 34.60
CA VAL A 476 6.53 -14.32 34.15
C VAL A 476 7.06 -13.63 32.89
N PHE A 477 6.38 -13.83 31.76
CA PHE A 477 6.68 -13.18 30.49
C PHE A 477 5.73 -12.00 30.28
N VAL A 478 6.27 -10.78 30.27
CA VAL A 478 5.52 -9.54 30.04
C VAL A 478 5.64 -9.13 28.58
N LEU A 479 4.52 -9.04 27.86
CA LEU A 479 4.46 -8.57 26.48
C LEU A 479 3.93 -7.13 26.44
N ASP A 480 4.81 -6.17 26.18
CA ASP A 480 4.45 -4.75 26.06
C ASP A 480 4.13 -4.35 24.60
N GLU A 481 3.31 -3.31 24.46
CA GLU A 481 2.71 -2.86 23.19
C GLU A 481 2.06 -4.01 22.41
N ALA A 482 1.38 -4.91 23.13
CA ALA A 482 0.74 -6.12 22.60
C ALA A 482 -0.27 -5.84 21.47
N GLY A 483 -0.84 -4.62 21.42
CA GLY A 483 -1.75 -4.16 20.38
C GLY A 483 -1.18 -4.21 18.95
N MET A 484 0.15 -4.18 18.79
CA MET A 484 0.81 -4.24 17.48
C MET A 484 1.19 -5.67 17.04
N VAL A 485 0.99 -6.67 17.90
CA VAL A 485 1.43 -8.06 17.63
C VAL A 485 0.40 -8.79 16.76
N SER A 486 0.87 -9.45 15.71
CA SER A 486 0.01 -10.19 14.76
C SER A 486 -0.57 -11.47 15.37
N SER A 487 -1.66 -12.00 14.80
CA SER A 487 -2.27 -13.26 15.26
C SER A 487 -1.27 -14.41 15.27
N ARG A 488 -0.43 -14.54 14.23
CA ARG A 488 0.57 -15.61 14.13
C ARG A 488 1.61 -15.52 15.24
N GLN A 489 2.14 -14.31 15.47
CA GLN A 489 3.19 -14.10 16.45
C GLN A 489 2.66 -14.24 17.89
N MET A 490 1.45 -13.74 18.15
CA MET A 490 0.79 -13.92 19.44
C MET A 490 0.49 -15.39 19.73
N ALA A 491 0.01 -16.16 18.75
CA ALA A 491 -0.25 -17.59 18.89
C ALA A 491 1.02 -18.36 19.31
N LEU A 492 2.18 -18.03 18.73
CA LEU A 492 3.47 -18.62 19.10
C LEU A 492 3.86 -18.29 20.55
N VAL A 493 3.68 -17.05 21.00
CA VAL A 493 3.99 -16.64 22.39
C VAL A 493 3.06 -17.34 23.37
N VAL A 494 1.74 -17.36 23.10
CA VAL A 494 0.74 -18.06 23.92
C VAL A 494 1.04 -19.55 24.00
N GLU A 495 1.36 -20.19 22.87
CA GLU A 495 1.75 -21.60 22.82
C GLU A 495 3.01 -21.88 23.63
N THR A 496 4.04 -21.05 23.50
CA THR A 496 5.31 -21.21 24.21
C THR A 496 5.11 -21.09 25.72
N ALA A 497 4.37 -20.07 26.17
CA ALA A 497 4.03 -19.89 27.58
C ALA A 497 3.18 -21.06 28.11
N THR A 498 2.25 -21.57 27.30
CA THR A 498 1.43 -22.73 27.65
C THR A 498 2.29 -23.96 27.92
N LYS A 499 3.15 -24.34 26.95
CA LYS A 499 4.04 -25.52 27.01
C LYS A 499 5.05 -25.44 28.16
N ALA A 500 5.59 -24.24 28.41
CA ALA A 500 6.62 -24.02 29.41
C ALA A 500 6.11 -24.00 30.86
N GLY A 501 4.80 -23.91 31.09
CA GLY A 501 4.27 -23.68 32.44
C GLY A 501 4.30 -22.21 32.89
N ALA A 502 4.84 -21.30 32.08
CA ALA A 502 5.01 -19.89 32.41
C ALA A 502 3.68 -19.11 32.52
N LYS A 503 3.76 -17.93 33.14
CA LYS A 503 2.72 -16.89 33.12
C LYS A 503 2.97 -15.86 32.01
N LEU A 504 1.91 -15.44 31.35
CA LEU A 504 1.93 -14.41 30.31
C LEU A 504 1.15 -13.17 30.74
N VAL A 505 1.77 -12.00 30.71
CA VAL A 505 1.10 -10.72 31.01
C VAL A 505 1.10 -9.86 29.76
N LEU A 506 -0.08 -9.54 29.24
CA LEU A 506 -0.25 -8.75 28.03
C LEU A 506 -0.55 -7.29 28.38
N VAL A 507 0.29 -6.36 27.95
CA VAL A 507 0.12 -4.93 28.22
C VAL A 507 0.08 -4.18 26.89
N GLY A 508 -0.93 -3.31 26.72
CA GLY A 508 -1.07 -2.60 25.46
C GLY A 508 -2.26 -1.65 25.42
N ASP A 509 -2.53 -1.14 24.22
CA ASP A 509 -3.69 -0.31 23.92
C ASP A 509 -4.21 -0.70 22.54
N PRO A 510 -5.37 -1.38 22.42
CA PRO A 510 -5.88 -1.87 21.14
C PRO A 510 -6.32 -0.74 20.20
N GLU A 511 -6.47 0.48 20.72
CA GLU A 511 -6.89 1.66 19.95
C GLU A 511 -5.69 2.40 19.34
N GLN A 512 -4.45 2.08 19.71
CA GLN A 512 -3.24 2.58 19.04
C GLN A 512 -2.99 1.87 17.69
N LEU A 513 -1.76 1.94 17.16
CA LEU A 513 -1.44 1.42 15.84
C LEU A 513 -1.72 -0.08 15.77
N GLN A 514 -2.34 -0.47 14.67
CA GLN A 514 -2.70 -1.86 14.39
C GLN A 514 -1.48 -2.68 13.95
N PRO A 515 -1.52 -4.01 14.07
CA PRO A 515 -0.51 -4.88 13.50
C PRO A 515 -0.38 -4.66 11.98
N ILE A 516 0.85 -4.77 11.47
CA ILE A 516 1.09 -4.69 10.02
C ILE A 516 0.55 -5.96 9.34
N GLU A 517 0.91 -7.11 9.91
CA GLU A 517 0.44 -8.43 9.48
C GLU A 517 -1.01 -8.71 9.92
N ALA A 518 -1.52 -9.88 9.56
CA ALA A 518 -2.88 -10.31 9.83
C ALA A 518 -3.28 -10.32 11.32
N GLY A 519 -4.47 -9.77 11.59
CA GLY A 519 -5.21 -9.91 12.85
C GLY A 519 -4.99 -8.80 13.87
N ALA A 520 -5.77 -8.86 14.95
CA ALA A 520 -5.74 -7.97 16.11
C ALA A 520 -5.78 -8.80 17.41
N ALA A 521 -4.75 -9.62 17.61
CA ALA A 521 -4.73 -10.70 18.58
C ALA A 521 -4.93 -10.24 20.04
N PHE A 522 -4.28 -9.14 20.44
CA PHE A 522 -4.37 -8.62 21.80
C PHE A 522 -5.81 -8.26 22.19
N ARG A 523 -6.53 -7.54 21.32
CA ARG A 523 -7.95 -7.21 21.52
C ARG A 523 -8.78 -8.49 21.66
N ALA A 524 -8.60 -9.42 20.73
CA ALA A 524 -9.38 -10.67 20.72
C ALA A 524 -9.16 -11.55 21.96
N ILE A 525 -7.95 -11.54 22.54
CA ILE A 525 -7.64 -12.21 23.81
C ILE A 525 -8.23 -11.43 24.99
N ALA A 526 -7.96 -10.13 25.11
CA ALA A 526 -8.40 -9.30 26.22
C ALA A 526 -9.93 -9.31 26.39
N ASP A 527 -10.68 -9.24 25.28
CA ASP A 527 -12.14 -9.31 25.29
C ASP A 527 -12.69 -10.64 25.86
N ARG A 528 -11.89 -11.71 25.85
CA ARG A 528 -12.29 -13.07 26.29
C ARG A 528 -11.83 -13.43 27.69
N ILE A 529 -10.61 -13.05 28.06
CA ILE A 529 -10.05 -13.34 29.40
C ILE A 529 -10.37 -12.25 30.43
N GLY A 530 -10.92 -11.12 29.98
CA GLY A 530 -11.05 -9.91 30.79
C GLY A 530 -9.74 -9.13 30.86
N TYR A 531 -9.80 -7.90 31.37
CA TYR A 531 -8.61 -7.06 31.52
C TYR A 531 -8.79 -6.06 32.66
N ALA A 532 -7.68 -5.60 33.22
CA ALA A 532 -7.66 -4.38 34.01
C ALA A 532 -7.46 -3.17 33.10
N GLU A 533 -8.19 -2.08 33.35
CA GLU A 533 -8.13 -0.87 32.54
C GLU A 533 -7.49 0.28 33.31
N LEU A 534 -6.56 0.99 32.65
CA LEU A 534 -5.99 2.25 33.14
C LEU A 534 -6.51 3.38 32.24
N GLU A 535 -7.58 4.04 32.70
CA GLU A 535 -8.24 5.12 31.96
C GLU A 535 -7.60 6.49 32.25
N SER A 536 -7.09 6.67 33.46
CA SER A 536 -6.53 7.94 33.94
C SER A 536 -5.27 8.34 33.16
N ILE A 537 -5.35 9.43 32.39
CA ILE A 537 -4.23 9.95 31.59
C ILE A 537 -3.44 10.99 32.40
N TYR A 538 -2.17 10.71 32.68
CA TYR A 538 -1.28 11.60 33.45
C TYR A 538 -0.37 12.46 32.57
N ARG A 539 -0.29 12.14 31.27
CA ARG A 539 0.65 12.78 30.33
C ARG A 539 0.35 14.26 30.08
N GLN A 540 -0.89 14.61 29.73
CA GLN A 540 -1.27 15.99 29.43
C GLN A 540 -1.43 16.80 30.71
N ARG A 541 -0.98 18.06 30.71
CA ARG A 541 -1.04 18.93 31.90
C ARG A 541 -2.42 19.54 32.14
N GLN A 542 -3.16 19.86 31.09
CA GLN A 542 -4.47 20.51 31.21
C GLN A 542 -5.60 19.48 31.15
N GLN A 543 -6.65 19.67 31.96
CA GLN A 543 -7.76 18.72 32.06
C GLN A 543 -8.47 18.51 30.72
N TRP A 544 -8.78 19.59 29.98
CA TRP A 544 -9.46 19.49 28.69
C TRP A 544 -8.66 18.70 27.63
N MET A 545 -7.32 18.73 27.70
CA MET A 545 -6.47 17.93 26.80
C MET A 545 -6.51 16.44 27.17
N ARG A 546 -6.65 16.11 28.47
CA ARG A 546 -6.89 14.74 28.94
C ARG A 546 -8.24 14.24 28.45
N ASP A 547 -9.29 15.06 28.61
CA ASP A 547 -10.64 14.73 28.15
C ASP A 547 -10.67 14.50 26.63
N ALA A 548 -10.04 15.38 25.85
CA ALA A 548 -9.94 15.22 24.40
C ALA A 548 -9.11 13.98 23.99
N SER A 549 -8.06 13.64 24.74
CA SER A 549 -7.26 12.43 24.51
C SER A 549 -8.05 11.16 24.82
N LEU A 550 -8.90 11.20 25.85
CA LEU A 550 -9.83 10.12 26.19
C LEU A 550 -10.92 9.97 25.12
N ASP A 551 -11.45 11.08 24.59
CA ASP A 551 -12.39 11.05 23.48
C ASP A 551 -11.77 10.43 22.22
N LEU A 552 -10.51 10.72 21.89
CA LEU A 552 -9.80 10.05 20.79
C LEU A 552 -9.69 8.54 21.02
N ALA A 553 -9.33 8.12 22.24
CA ALA A 553 -9.22 6.71 22.60
C ALA A 553 -10.57 5.99 22.42
N ARG A 554 -11.66 6.60 22.92
CA ARG A 554 -13.04 6.10 22.79
C ARG A 554 -13.61 6.20 21.38
N GLY A 555 -12.87 6.80 20.44
CA GLY A 555 -13.27 6.95 19.04
C GLY A 555 -14.23 8.09 18.77
N ASN A 556 -14.45 8.97 19.75
CA ASN A 556 -15.19 10.22 19.62
C ASN A 556 -14.32 11.30 18.94
N VAL A 557 -13.73 10.99 17.78
CA VAL A 557 -12.76 11.86 17.09
C VAL A 557 -13.36 13.23 16.80
N GLY A 558 -14.64 13.33 16.46
CA GLY A 558 -15.33 14.61 16.28
C GLY A 558 -15.26 15.51 17.52
N LYS A 559 -15.60 14.99 18.70
CA LYS A 559 -15.55 15.75 19.97
C LYS A 559 -14.14 16.23 20.29
N ALA A 560 -13.15 15.36 20.12
CA ALA A 560 -11.76 15.73 20.35
C ALA A 560 -11.28 16.81 19.38
N VAL A 561 -11.60 16.67 18.09
CA VAL A 561 -11.28 17.68 17.06
C VAL A 561 -11.95 19.01 17.39
N ASP A 562 -13.20 18.99 17.84
CA ASP A 562 -13.93 20.21 18.21
C ASP A 562 -13.34 20.88 19.46
N ALA A 563 -12.91 20.10 20.46
CA ALA A 563 -12.22 20.62 21.64
C ALA A 563 -10.91 21.33 21.26
N TYR A 564 -10.03 20.68 20.49
CA TYR A 564 -8.80 21.32 20.01
C TYR A 564 -9.09 22.51 19.09
N ARG A 565 -10.12 22.46 18.25
CA ARG A 565 -10.52 23.59 17.39
C ARG A 565 -10.98 24.79 18.21
N ALA A 566 -11.76 24.58 19.27
CA ALA A 566 -12.21 25.64 20.17
C ALA A 566 -11.04 26.37 20.85
N HIS A 567 -9.94 25.67 21.08
CA HIS A 567 -8.68 26.22 21.60
C HIS A 567 -7.71 26.72 20.52
N GLY A 568 -8.14 26.85 19.25
CA GLY A 568 -7.31 27.39 18.16
C GLY A 568 -6.19 26.45 17.68
N GLN A 569 -6.27 25.16 18.02
CA GLN A 569 -5.21 24.17 17.76
C GLN A 569 -5.37 23.42 16.42
N PHE A 570 -6.43 23.69 15.66
CA PHE A 570 -6.61 23.17 14.30
C PHE A 570 -6.45 24.29 13.27
N ARG A 571 -5.45 24.17 12.41
CA ARG A 571 -5.06 25.16 11.40
C ARG A 571 -5.31 24.60 10.01
N GLY A 572 -6.47 24.95 9.44
CA GLY A 572 -6.85 24.59 8.07
C GLY A 572 -6.42 25.67 7.09
N LEU A 573 -5.56 25.33 6.14
CA LEU A 573 -5.10 26.20 5.06
C LEU A 573 -5.62 25.67 3.73
N ASP A 574 -5.77 26.48 2.68
CA ASP A 574 -6.36 26.00 1.42
C ASP A 574 -5.57 24.82 0.82
N LEU A 575 -4.24 24.96 0.79
CA LEU A 575 -3.34 23.96 0.23
C LEU A 575 -2.44 23.32 1.30
N LYS A 576 -2.06 22.05 1.05
CA LYS A 576 -1.10 21.32 1.90
C LYS A 576 0.25 22.06 2.02
N ALA A 577 0.72 22.68 0.94
CA ALA A 577 1.99 23.43 0.96
C ALA A 577 1.96 24.60 1.95
N GLN A 578 0.88 25.38 1.95
CA GLN A 578 0.65 26.48 2.90
C GLN A 578 0.56 25.96 4.34
N ALA A 579 -0.10 24.81 4.56
CA ALA A 579 -0.16 24.18 5.87
C ALA A 579 1.23 23.78 6.40
N VAL A 580 2.12 23.30 5.53
CA VAL A 580 3.53 22.98 5.88
C VAL A 580 4.32 24.23 6.25
N GLU A 581 4.18 25.31 5.49
CA GLU A 581 4.85 26.59 5.77
C GLU A 581 4.39 27.19 7.12
N SER A 582 3.08 27.23 7.36
CA SER A 582 2.50 27.67 8.63
C SER A 582 2.97 26.81 9.80
N LEU A 583 3.00 25.48 9.63
CA LEU A 583 3.51 24.56 10.65
C LEU A 583 4.93 24.91 11.06
N ILE A 584 5.83 25.08 10.09
CA ILE A 584 7.23 25.39 10.36
C ILE A 584 7.40 26.77 11.01
N ALA A 585 6.63 27.77 10.56
CA ALA A 585 6.65 29.11 11.13
C ALA A 585 6.23 29.12 12.61
N ASP A 586 5.18 28.38 12.95
CA ASP A 586 4.73 28.26 14.34
C ASP A 586 5.70 27.41 15.17
N TRP A 587 6.22 26.32 14.60
CA TRP A 587 7.18 25.46 15.28
C TRP A 587 8.45 26.23 15.68
N ILE A 588 9.01 27.06 14.79
CA ILE A 588 10.19 27.87 15.11
C ILE A 588 9.85 29.02 16.07
N HIS A 589 8.65 29.60 15.97
CA HIS A 589 8.18 30.60 16.92
C HIS A 589 8.09 30.02 18.34
N ASP A 590 7.59 28.79 18.46
CA ASP A 590 7.44 28.06 19.72
C ASP A 590 8.71 27.33 20.17
N TYR A 591 9.81 27.39 19.41
CA TYR A 591 11.02 26.63 19.71
C TYR A 591 11.67 27.13 21.00
N HIS A 592 11.92 26.20 21.92
CA HIS A 592 12.57 26.51 23.20
C HIS A 592 13.60 25.42 23.55
N PRO A 593 14.89 25.74 23.75
CA PRO A 593 15.94 24.73 23.95
C PRO A 593 15.75 23.81 25.15
N SER A 594 14.96 24.23 26.15
CA SER A 594 14.66 23.46 27.36
C SER A 594 13.39 22.60 27.28
N LYS A 595 12.65 22.66 26.16
CA LYS A 595 11.42 21.89 25.94
C LYS A 595 11.62 20.92 24.79
N THR A 596 11.08 19.71 24.91
CA THR A 596 11.07 18.78 23.78
C THR A 596 9.99 19.18 22.79
N SER A 597 10.36 19.28 21.52
CA SER A 597 9.41 19.55 20.44
C SER A 597 9.59 18.56 19.31
N LEU A 598 8.47 18.11 18.73
CA LEU A 598 8.47 17.12 17.66
C LEU A 598 7.36 17.38 16.65
N ILE A 599 7.72 17.33 15.38
CA ILE A 599 6.79 17.38 14.27
C ILE A 599 6.42 15.95 13.86
N LEU A 600 5.12 15.68 13.70
CA LEU A 600 4.61 14.37 13.28
C LEU A 600 3.92 14.46 11.93
N ALA A 601 4.25 13.54 11.04
CA ALA A 601 3.55 13.34 9.79
C ALA A 601 3.35 11.84 9.51
N HIS A 602 2.36 11.48 8.70
CA HIS A 602 2.20 10.08 8.31
C HIS A 602 3.26 9.67 7.27
N LEU A 603 3.51 10.54 6.30
CA LEU A 603 4.33 10.25 5.13
C LEU A 603 5.80 10.61 5.37
N ARG A 604 6.77 9.71 5.11
CA ARG A 604 8.17 10.11 5.32
C ARG A 604 8.67 11.19 4.33
N ARG A 605 8.00 11.46 3.18
CA ARG A 605 8.31 12.63 2.31
C ARG A 605 8.09 13.91 3.05
N ASP A 606 6.96 13.94 3.76
CA ASP A 606 6.57 15.09 4.52
C ASP A 606 7.53 15.23 5.70
N VAL A 607 7.89 14.13 6.38
CA VAL A 607 8.91 14.14 7.44
C VAL A 607 10.24 14.71 6.96
N ARG A 608 10.75 14.24 5.81
CA ARG A 608 12.01 14.74 5.24
C ARG A 608 11.92 16.25 4.95
N LYS A 609 10.88 16.66 4.23
CA LYS A 609 10.63 18.08 3.92
C LYS A 609 10.54 18.94 5.19
N LEU A 610 9.85 18.44 6.21
CA LEU A 610 9.67 19.13 7.49
C LEU A 610 10.99 19.25 8.26
N ASN A 611 11.83 18.21 8.25
CA ASN A 611 13.17 18.25 8.84
C ASN A 611 14.08 19.28 8.16
N GLU A 612 14.13 19.27 6.83
CA GLU A 612 14.93 20.22 6.04
C GLU A 612 14.48 21.66 6.31
N MET A 613 13.17 21.92 6.28
CA MET A 613 12.62 23.25 6.57
C MET A 613 12.82 23.69 8.03
N ALA A 614 12.65 22.78 9.00
CA ALA A 614 12.83 23.06 10.42
C ALA A 614 14.28 23.48 10.72
N ARG A 615 15.25 22.73 10.20
CA ARG A 615 16.67 23.06 10.36
C ARG A 615 17.03 24.38 9.68
N ALA A 616 16.56 24.61 8.46
CA ALA A 616 16.82 25.86 7.75
C ALA A 616 16.39 27.09 8.57
N ARG A 617 15.24 27.01 9.26
CA ARG A 617 14.78 28.09 10.15
C ARG A 617 15.61 28.26 11.42
N LEU A 618 16.16 27.17 11.97
CA LEU A 618 17.07 27.25 13.12
C LEU A 618 18.39 27.93 12.76
N VAL A 619 18.91 27.65 11.56
CA VAL A 619 20.11 28.32 11.01
C VAL A 619 19.83 29.79 10.71
N GLU A 620 18.71 30.10 10.05
CA GLU A 620 18.28 31.48 9.77
C GLU A 620 18.19 32.34 11.06
N ARG A 621 17.74 31.75 12.18
CA ARG A 621 17.68 32.41 13.49
C ARG A 621 18.98 32.40 14.29
N GLY A 622 20.04 31.76 13.79
CA GLY A 622 21.32 31.63 14.50
C GLY A 622 21.26 30.75 15.75
N ILE A 623 20.24 29.89 15.89
CA ILE A 623 20.10 28.95 17.01
C ILE A 623 21.05 27.75 16.84
N VAL A 624 21.27 27.35 15.58
CA VAL A 624 22.20 26.29 15.18
C VAL A 624 23.09 26.87 14.08
N ALA A 625 24.39 26.57 14.10
CA ALA A 625 25.31 26.97 13.04
C ALA A 625 25.08 26.18 11.73
N ASP A 626 25.71 26.57 10.63
CA ASP A 626 25.64 25.81 9.37
C ASP A 626 26.06 24.35 9.54
N GLY A 627 27.04 24.11 10.42
CA GLY A 627 27.50 22.78 10.82
C GLY A 627 28.52 22.17 9.87
N PHE A 628 28.81 20.89 10.07
CA PHE A 628 29.75 20.11 9.28
C PHE A 628 29.02 19.10 8.42
N ALA A 629 29.53 18.88 7.20
CA ALA A 629 29.00 17.86 6.32
C ALA A 629 29.26 16.46 6.88
N PHE A 630 28.23 15.63 6.87
CA PHE A 630 28.27 14.23 7.28
C PHE A 630 27.47 13.42 6.25
N LYS A 631 28.14 12.49 5.56
CA LYS A 631 27.51 11.56 4.59
C LYS A 631 26.72 10.51 5.35
N THR A 632 25.41 10.69 5.43
CA THR A 632 24.52 9.68 6.00
C THR A 632 24.13 8.66 4.93
N GLU A 633 23.47 7.58 5.34
CA GLU A 633 22.88 6.59 4.42
C GLU A 633 21.76 7.21 3.56
N ASP A 634 21.19 8.36 3.95
CA ASP A 634 20.14 9.13 3.25
C ASP A 634 20.71 10.32 2.41
N GLY A 635 22.02 10.30 2.16
CA GLY A 635 22.78 11.37 1.52
C GLY A 635 23.44 12.32 2.53
N THR A 636 24.20 13.29 2.03
CA THR A 636 24.89 14.25 2.90
C THR A 636 23.89 15.11 3.68
N ARG A 637 24.15 15.28 4.96
CA ARG A 637 23.46 16.22 5.85
C ARG A 637 24.47 17.10 6.53
N MET A 638 24.03 18.30 6.90
CA MET A 638 24.82 19.19 7.74
C MET A 638 24.39 18.96 9.19
N PHE A 639 25.35 18.73 10.09
CA PHE A 639 25.11 18.65 11.52
C PHE A 639 25.95 19.67 12.27
N ALA A 640 25.36 20.38 13.20
CA ALA A 640 26.01 21.30 14.11
C ALA A 640 25.65 20.98 15.55
N THR A 641 26.41 21.52 16.49
CA THR A 641 26.03 21.52 17.91
C THR A 641 24.62 22.10 18.07
N GLY A 642 23.78 21.39 18.82
CA GLY A 642 22.38 21.72 19.04
C GLY A 642 21.40 21.04 18.08
N ASP A 643 21.86 20.43 16.98
CA ASP A 643 20.97 19.69 16.07
C ASP A 643 20.27 18.53 16.79
N GLN A 644 19.00 18.30 16.47
CA GLN A 644 18.28 17.10 16.87
C GLN A 644 18.40 16.06 15.76
N ILE A 645 18.79 14.84 16.10
CA ILE A 645 19.01 13.74 15.16
C ILE A 645 18.17 12.51 15.52
N VAL A 646 18.00 11.60 14.56
CA VAL A 646 17.35 10.30 14.72
C VAL A 646 18.22 9.19 14.15
N PHE A 647 18.38 8.10 14.90
CA PHE A 647 19.04 6.89 14.43
C PHE A 647 18.07 6.06 13.57
N LEU A 648 18.56 5.50 12.46
CA LEU A 648 17.73 4.77 11.48
C LEU A 648 18.01 3.26 11.44
N LYS A 649 19.09 2.80 12.07
CA LYS A 649 19.47 1.39 12.17
C LYS A 649 19.85 1.04 13.61
N ASN A 650 19.71 -0.23 13.97
CA ASN A 650 20.22 -0.71 15.25
C ASN A 650 21.73 -0.95 15.13
N GLU A 651 22.50 -0.49 16.11
CA GLU A 651 23.93 -0.77 16.21
C GLU A 651 24.28 -1.05 17.68
N GLY A 652 24.61 -2.32 17.96
CA GLY A 652 24.78 -2.82 19.33
C GLY A 652 26.01 -2.24 20.03
N SER A 653 27.11 -2.05 19.28
CA SER A 653 28.37 -1.52 19.82
C SER A 653 28.25 -0.07 20.33
N LEU A 654 27.40 0.75 19.70
CA LEU A 654 27.09 2.12 20.14
C LEU A 654 25.90 2.17 21.12
N GLY A 655 25.19 1.05 21.26
CA GLY A 655 23.95 0.95 22.02
C GLY A 655 22.80 1.77 21.42
N VAL A 656 22.82 2.07 20.12
CA VAL A 656 21.80 2.90 19.44
C VAL A 656 20.80 2.04 18.68
N LYS A 657 19.56 2.51 18.57
CA LYS A 657 18.44 1.77 17.94
C LYS A 657 17.68 2.65 16.95
N ASN A 658 17.07 2.02 15.96
CA ASN A 658 16.22 2.69 14.98
C ASN A 658 15.05 3.41 15.68
N GLY A 659 14.91 4.72 15.42
CA GLY A 659 13.89 5.60 15.98
C GLY A 659 14.28 6.26 17.30
N MET A 660 15.51 6.08 17.79
CA MET A 660 16.05 6.80 18.94
C MET A 660 16.40 8.23 18.53
N LEU A 661 15.95 9.22 19.31
CA LEU A 661 16.29 10.64 19.13
C LEU A 661 17.53 10.99 19.94
N ALA A 662 18.33 11.93 19.44
CA ALA A 662 19.50 12.43 20.13
C ALA A 662 19.69 13.93 19.88
N LYS A 663 20.43 14.59 20.76
CA LYS A 663 20.86 15.98 20.59
C LYS A 663 22.36 16.03 20.35
N VAL A 664 22.80 16.72 19.30
CA VAL A 664 24.22 16.87 19.01
C VAL A 664 24.85 17.83 20.01
N LEU A 665 25.88 17.36 20.71
CA LEU A 665 26.70 18.14 21.63
C LEU A 665 27.90 18.75 20.92
N GLU A 666 28.54 17.93 20.08
CA GLU A 666 29.70 18.32 19.29
C GLU A 666 29.52 17.78 17.88
N ALA A 667 29.77 18.64 16.89
CA ALA A 667 29.87 18.23 15.50
C ALA A 667 31.26 18.62 14.99
N ALA A 668 31.89 17.71 14.28
CA ALA A 668 33.15 17.91 13.57
C ALA A 668 33.07 17.16 12.22
N PRO A 669 33.99 17.42 11.28
CA PRO A 669 34.04 16.67 10.02
C PRO A 669 34.11 15.15 10.28
N GLY A 670 33.10 14.42 9.82
CA GLY A 670 33.00 12.97 9.96
C GLY A 670 32.78 12.43 11.38
N ARG A 671 32.56 13.30 12.38
CA ARG A 671 32.40 12.90 13.78
C ARG A 671 31.28 13.70 14.45
N ILE A 672 30.39 13.00 15.13
CA ILE A 672 29.31 13.60 15.93
C ILE A 672 29.37 13.01 17.33
N VAL A 673 29.34 13.86 18.35
CA VAL A 673 29.05 13.44 19.71
C VAL A 673 27.62 13.84 20.01
N ALA A 674 26.76 12.86 20.21
CA ALA A 674 25.35 13.06 20.48
C ALA A 674 24.96 12.56 21.88
N GLU A 675 24.09 13.29 22.54
CA GLU A 675 23.45 12.89 23.78
C GLU A 675 22.16 12.12 23.46
N VAL A 676 22.05 10.90 23.99
CA VAL A 676 20.84 10.07 23.91
C VAL A 676 20.27 9.85 25.31
N GLY A 677 18.95 9.71 25.39
CA GLY A 677 18.22 9.49 26.65
C GLY A 677 17.66 10.78 27.27
N GLU A 678 16.87 10.61 28.33
CA GLU A 678 16.27 11.70 29.10
C GLU A 678 16.61 11.54 30.59
N GLY A 679 16.58 12.65 31.35
CA GLY A 679 16.80 12.65 32.79
C GLY A 679 18.15 12.06 33.20
N GLU A 680 18.13 11.14 34.16
CA GLU A 680 19.31 10.47 34.72
C GLU A 680 19.97 9.46 33.74
N HIS A 681 19.32 9.13 32.63
CA HIS A 681 19.81 8.16 31.64
C HIS A 681 20.47 8.79 30.42
N ARG A 682 20.84 10.07 30.52
CA ARG A 682 21.60 10.76 29.47
C ARG A 682 22.98 10.13 29.35
N ARG A 683 23.32 9.70 28.14
CA ARG A 683 24.66 9.21 27.81
C ARG A 683 25.12 9.81 26.50
N GLN A 684 26.43 9.96 26.38
CA GLN A 684 27.05 10.39 25.14
C GLN A 684 27.34 9.20 24.24
N VAL A 685 27.11 9.39 22.94
CA VAL A 685 27.46 8.45 21.89
C VAL A 685 28.34 9.18 20.90
N THR A 686 29.56 8.70 20.73
CA THR A 686 30.44 9.16 19.66
C THR A 686 30.13 8.36 18.41
N ILE A 687 29.79 9.08 17.35
CA ILE A 687 29.41 8.55 16.05
C ILE A 687 30.51 8.96 15.08
N GLU A 688 31.29 7.98 14.65
CA GLU A 688 32.26 8.13 13.58
C GLU A 688 31.57 7.76 12.27
N GLN A 689 31.57 8.66 11.29
CA GLN A 689 30.89 8.50 10.01
C GLN A 689 31.27 7.21 9.27
N ARG A 690 32.55 6.83 9.35
CA ARG A 690 33.09 5.58 8.78
C ARG A 690 32.52 4.31 9.41
N PHE A 691 32.04 4.41 10.65
CA PHE A 691 31.52 3.28 11.41
C PHE A 691 30.00 3.22 11.38
N TYR A 692 29.33 4.37 11.52
CA TYR A 692 27.87 4.45 11.57
C TYR A 692 27.38 5.70 10.83
N ASN A 693 26.65 5.49 9.74
CA ASN A 693 26.10 6.56 8.89
C ASN A 693 24.56 6.55 8.83
N ASN A 694 23.87 5.65 9.52
CA ASN A 694 22.41 5.55 9.51
C ASN A 694 21.75 6.55 10.49
N LEU A 695 21.93 7.85 10.28
CA LEU A 695 21.26 8.93 11.03
C LEU A 695 20.71 10.02 10.10
N ASP A 696 19.69 10.76 10.56
CA ASP A 696 19.14 11.94 9.86
C ASP A 696 18.68 12.98 10.90
N HIS A 697 18.20 14.15 10.48
CA HIS A 697 17.58 15.10 11.39
C HIS A 697 16.31 14.53 12.05
N GLY A 698 16.11 14.88 13.31
CA GLY A 698 15.09 14.32 14.19
C GLY A 698 14.01 15.31 14.61
N TYR A 699 13.91 16.50 13.98
CA TYR A 699 12.88 17.50 14.29
C TYR A 699 11.47 17.04 13.92
N ALA A 700 11.37 16.27 12.85
CA ALA A 700 10.18 15.61 12.37
C ALA A 700 10.38 14.09 12.34
N THR A 701 9.31 13.34 12.61
CA THR A 701 9.29 11.87 12.50
C THR A 701 7.93 11.36 12.06
N THR A 702 7.89 10.11 11.62
CA THR A 702 6.61 9.46 11.31
C THR A 702 5.82 9.16 12.58
N ILE A 703 4.50 9.24 12.49
CA ILE A 703 3.57 8.84 13.57
C ILE A 703 3.92 7.44 14.12
N HIS A 704 4.23 6.47 13.24
CA HIS A 704 4.67 5.12 13.62
C HIS A 704 5.90 5.09 14.54
N LYS A 705 6.91 5.92 14.27
CA LYS A 705 8.15 5.99 15.07
C LYS A 705 7.97 6.78 16.37
N ALA A 706 6.90 7.57 16.47
CA ALA A 706 6.57 8.34 17.66
C ALA A 706 5.73 7.55 18.68
N GLN A 707 5.30 6.33 18.37
CA GLN A 707 4.61 5.49 19.34
C GLN A 707 5.48 5.25 20.59
N GLY A 708 4.83 5.25 21.76
CA GLY A 708 5.49 5.21 23.06
C GLY A 708 6.18 6.52 23.49
N VAL A 709 6.46 7.48 22.58
CA VAL A 709 7.16 8.72 22.92
C VAL A 709 6.24 9.71 23.63
N THR A 710 6.81 10.48 24.55
CA THR A 710 6.15 11.61 25.20
C THR A 710 6.97 12.89 24.94
N ILE A 711 6.34 13.93 24.41
CA ILE A 711 6.98 15.20 23.99
C ILE A 711 6.24 16.37 24.63
N ASP A 712 6.93 17.47 24.97
CA ASP A 712 6.25 18.63 25.55
C ASP A 712 5.31 19.31 24.53
N ARG A 713 5.82 19.59 23.32
CA ARG A 713 5.07 20.29 22.26
C ARG A 713 5.07 19.51 20.95
N VAL A 714 3.88 19.22 20.41
CA VAL A 714 3.74 18.43 19.17
C VAL A 714 3.05 19.25 18.08
N LYS A 715 3.59 19.22 16.86
CA LYS A 715 2.91 19.76 15.68
C LYS A 715 2.63 18.63 14.69
N VAL A 716 1.38 18.47 14.24
CA VAL A 716 0.97 17.35 13.37
C VAL A 716 0.59 17.86 11.99
N LEU A 717 1.19 17.30 10.94
CA LEU A 717 0.72 17.49 9.57
C LEU A 717 -0.29 16.40 9.19
N ALA A 718 -1.56 16.78 9.05
CA ALA A 718 -2.62 15.85 8.68
C ALA A 718 -2.68 15.62 7.16
N SER A 719 -2.92 14.37 6.77
CA SER A 719 -3.03 13.92 5.38
C SER A 719 -4.23 12.98 5.18
N LEU A 720 -4.66 12.78 3.92
CA LEU A 720 -5.82 11.93 3.59
C LEU A 720 -5.64 10.45 3.94
N SER A 721 -4.41 10.04 4.21
CA SER A 721 -4.04 8.68 4.64
C SER A 721 -4.18 8.45 6.14
N LEU A 722 -4.47 9.48 6.94
CA LEU A 722 -4.77 9.29 8.34
C LEU A 722 -6.09 8.53 8.51
N ASP A 723 -6.14 7.75 9.57
CA ASP A 723 -7.33 7.08 10.07
C ASP A 723 -7.46 7.31 11.58
N ARG A 724 -8.43 6.65 12.23
CA ARG A 724 -8.66 6.78 13.68
C ARG A 724 -7.41 6.47 14.50
N HIS A 725 -6.72 5.36 14.19
CA HIS A 725 -5.59 4.87 14.98
C HIS A 725 -4.37 5.80 14.85
N LEU A 726 -4.04 6.21 13.62
CA LEU A 726 -2.97 7.17 13.37
C LEU A 726 -3.26 8.53 14.00
N THR A 727 -4.52 8.98 13.94
CA THR A 727 -4.95 10.26 14.56
C THR A 727 -4.80 10.20 16.07
N TYR A 728 -5.28 9.13 16.70
CA TYR A 728 -5.14 8.93 18.15
C TYR A 728 -3.69 8.97 18.57
N VAL A 729 -2.82 8.22 17.89
CA VAL A 729 -1.39 8.18 18.23
C VAL A 729 -0.75 9.54 18.03
N ALA A 730 -0.96 10.20 16.88
CA ALA A 730 -0.37 11.50 16.58
C ALA A 730 -0.76 12.58 17.60
N MET A 731 -2.04 12.65 17.95
CA MET A 731 -2.58 13.71 18.81
C MET A 731 -2.33 13.45 20.30
N THR A 732 -1.95 12.25 20.73
CA THR A 732 -1.72 11.94 22.16
C THR A 732 -0.26 11.96 22.61
N ARG A 733 0.69 12.34 21.75
CA ARG A 733 2.13 12.36 22.13
C ARG A 733 2.53 13.56 23.00
N HIS A 734 1.73 14.62 23.05
CA HIS A 734 2.07 15.90 23.71
C HIS A 734 1.80 15.90 25.23
N ARG A 735 2.56 16.70 25.99
CA ARG A 735 2.29 17.03 27.41
C ARG A 735 1.69 18.42 27.60
N GLU A 736 2.20 19.41 26.87
CA GLU A 736 1.90 20.84 27.07
C GLU A 736 1.07 21.44 25.94
N ASP A 737 1.38 21.12 24.68
CA ASP A 737 0.73 21.74 23.51
C ASP A 737 0.67 20.80 22.29
N LEU A 738 -0.42 20.91 21.53
CA LEU A 738 -0.64 20.21 20.27
C LEU A 738 -1.24 21.19 19.25
N ALA A 739 -0.68 21.28 18.05
CA ALA A 739 -1.35 21.91 16.91
C ALA A 739 -1.38 20.99 15.68
N VAL A 740 -2.50 20.99 14.95
CA VAL A 740 -2.75 20.14 13.78
C VAL A 740 -2.97 21.00 12.53
N TYR A 741 -2.24 20.70 11.47
CA TYR A 741 -2.21 21.46 10.21
C TYR A 741 -2.68 20.61 9.05
N TYR A 742 -3.52 21.16 8.17
CA TYR A 742 -4.05 20.40 7.04
C TYR A 742 -4.48 21.28 5.86
N GLY A 743 -4.47 20.69 4.66
CA GLY A 743 -4.99 21.32 3.44
C GLY A 743 -6.50 21.13 3.31
N SER A 744 -7.28 22.15 3.65
CA SER A 744 -8.75 22.13 3.69
C SER A 744 -9.39 21.71 2.37
N ARG A 745 -8.85 22.14 1.22
CA ARG A 745 -9.35 21.78 -0.12
C ARG A 745 -9.31 20.28 -0.39
N SER A 746 -8.20 19.61 -0.03
CA SER A 746 -8.04 18.17 -0.24
C SER A 746 -8.99 17.37 0.65
N PHE A 747 -9.12 17.76 1.92
CA PHE A 747 -10.03 17.09 2.85
C PHE A 747 -11.50 17.29 2.45
N ALA A 748 -11.90 18.49 2.03
CA ALA A 748 -13.25 18.77 1.56
C ALA A 748 -13.67 17.88 0.37
N LYS A 749 -12.77 17.67 -0.59
CA LYS A 749 -13.00 16.78 -1.75
C LYS A 749 -13.11 15.29 -1.39
N SER A 750 -12.69 14.88 -0.19
CA SER A 750 -12.56 13.48 0.21
C SER A 750 -13.48 13.10 1.39
N GLY A 751 -14.53 13.88 1.64
CA GLY A 751 -15.54 13.63 2.67
C GLY A 751 -15.41 14.49 3.94
N GLY A 752 -14.38 15.33 4.02
CA GLY A 752 -14.14 16.22 5.15
C GLY A 752 -13.19 15.66 6.21
N LEU A 753 -12.66 16.56 7.04
CA LEU A 753 -11.61 16.27 8.03
C LEU A 753 -12.04 15.18 9.02
N ILE A 754 -13.15 15.40 9.74
CA ILE A 754 -13.61 14.48 10.77
C ILE A 754 -13.91 13.10 10.18
N GLN A 755 -14.54 13.02 9.00
CA GLN A 755 -14.83 11.74 8.37
C GLN A 755 -13.56 10.94 8.08
N ILE A 756 -12.50 11.58 7.57
CA ILE A 756 -11.22 10.94 7.29
C ILE A 756 -10.52 10.50 8.58
N LEU A 757 -10.41 11.40 9.56
CA LEU A 757 -9.75 11.10 10.84
C LEU A 757 -10.52 10.06 11.68
N SER A 758 -11.81 9.85 11.39
CA SER A 758 -12.67 8.87 12.09
C SER A 758 -12.74 7.51 11.37
N ARG A 759 -12.08 7.33 10.21
CA ARG A 759 -12.13 6.07 9.45
C ARG A 759 -11.66 4.92 10.34
N ARG A 760 -12.52 3.91 10.52
CA ARG A 760 -12.21 2.68 11.24
C ARG A 760 -11.60 1.69 10.26
N ASN A 761 -10.26 1.67 10.21
CA ASN A 761 -9.48 0.65 9.48
C ASN A 761 -8.88 -0.36 10.47
N ALA A 762 -9.64 -0.72 11.51
CA ALA A 762 -9.19 -1.70 12.49
C ALA A 762 -8.97 -3.06 11.80
N LYS A 763 -7.93 -3.78 12.22
CA LYS A 763 -7.71 -5.14 11.72
C LYS A 763 -8.80 -6.06 12.30
N GLU A 764 -9.45 -6.80 11.42
CA GLU A 764 -10.42 -7.82 11.78
C GLU A 764 -9.70 -9.12 12.15
N THR A 765 -10.28 -9.87 13.09
CA THR A 765 -9.96 -11.27 13.40
C THR A 765 -11.15 -12.14 13.04
N THR A 766 -10.90 -13.42 12.76
CA THR A 766 -11.97 -14.42 12.60
C THR A 766 -12.84 -14.52 13.86
N LEU A 767 -12.26 -14.24 15.03
CA LEU A 767 -12.91 -14.26 16.33
C LEU A 767 -13.97 -13.16 16.53
N ASP A 768 -13.95 -12.09 15.72
CA ASP A 768 -15.00 -11.07 15.70
C ASP A 768 -16.33 -11.63 15.17
N TYR A 769 -16.24 -12.74 14.44
CA TYR A 769 -17.36 -13.41 13.81
C TYR A 769 -17.84 -14.63 14.61
N GLU A 770 -17.36 -14.86 15.84
CA GLU A 770 -17.68 -16.07 16.63
C GLU A 770 -19.19 -16.32 16.79
N LYS A 771 -19.95 -15.23 16.98
CA LYS A 771 -21.42 -15.27 17.11
C LYS A 771 -22.15 -15.37 15.76
N ALA A 772 -21.44 -15.32 14.64
CA ALA A 772 -22.02 -15.49 13.31
C ALA A 772 -22.38 -16.96 13.08
N SER A 773 -23.54 -17.19 12.44
CA SER A 773 -24.03 -18.55 12.16
C SER A 773 -23.05 -19.42 11.37
N PHE A 774 -22.17 -18.79 10.58
CA PHE A 774 -21.17 -19.49 9.78
C PHE A 774 -19.90 -19.82 10.54
N TYR A 775 -19.54 -19.08 11.61
CA TYR A 775 -18.28 -19.30 12.32
C TYR A 775 -18.26 -20.65 13.03
N GLY A 776 -19.32 -21.02 13.77
CA GLY A 776 -19.39 -22.34 14.40
C GLY A 776 -19.41 -23.51 13.39
N GLN A 777 -19.78 -23.27 12.13
CA GLN A 777 -19.61 -24.26 11.05
C GLN A 777 -18.18 -24.26 10.53
N ALA A 778 -17.58 -23.08 10.33
CA ALA A 778 -16.21 -22.90 9.90
C ALA A 778 -15.22 -23.54 10.89
N LEU A 779 -15.40 -23.33 12.19
CA LEU A 779 -14.57 -23.91 13.25
C LEU A 779 -14.72 -25.43 13.31
N ARG A 780 -15.94 -25.98 13.38
CA ARG A 780 -16.16 -27.44 13.35
C ARG A 780 -15.63 -28.08 12.07
N PHE A 781 -15.75 -27.40 10.94
CA PHE A 781 -15.17 -27.88 9.69
C PHE A 781 -13.64 -27.85 9.71
N ALA A 782 -13.05 -26.86 10.37
CA ALA A 782 -11.62 -26.83 10.63
C ALA A 782 -11.22 -27.96 11.60
N GLU A 783 -11.95 -28.23 12.66
CA GLU A 783 -11.62 -29.27 13.66
C GLU A 783 -11.85 -30.70 13.13
N ALA A 784 -12.96 -30.95 12.41
CA ALA A 784 -13.39 -32.27 11.93
C ALA A 784 -12.56 -32.86 10.76
N ARG A 785 -11.45 -32.22 10.39
CA ARG A 785 -10.41 -32.80 9.51
C ARG A 785 -9.05 -32.91 10.18
N GLY A 786 -8.94 -32.48 11.44
CA GLY A 786 -7.86 -32.87 12.36
C GLY A 786 -8.18 -34.17 13.12
N LEU A 787 -9.45 -34.62 13.10
CA LEU A 787 -9.91 -35.94 13.58
C LEU A 787 -10.91 -36.53 12.55
N HIS A 788 -10.87 -37.85 12.39
CA HIS A 788 -11.38 -38.65 11.26
C HIS A 788 -12.69 -38.23 10.55
N LEU A 789 -12.67 -38.40 9.22
CA LEU A 789 -13.79 -38.31 8.29
C LEU A 789 -14.97 -39.22 8.67
N MET A 790 -16.18 -38.65 8.82
CA MET A 790 -17.37 -39.11 8.06
C MET A 790 -18.71 -38.38 8.31
N ASN A 791 -18.86 -37.41 9.22
CA ASN A 791 -20.22 -36.91 9.56
C ASN A 791 -20.61 -35.50 9.08
N VAL A 792 -19.80 -34.80 8.27
CA VAL A 792 -20.07 -33.40 7.83
C VAL A 792 -20.69 -33.33 6.42
N ALA A 793 -21.50 -34.32 6.04
CA ALA A 793 -22.18 -34.32 4.73
C ALA A 793 -23.52 -33.56 4.73
N ARG A 794 -24.18 -33.37 5.90
CA ARG A 794 -25.54 -32.79 5.96
C ARG A 794 -25.59 -31.27 6.00
N THR A 795 -24.60 -30.60 6.59
CA THR A 795 -24.64 -29.13 6.79
C THR A 795 -24.22 -28.35 5.53
N ILE A 796 -23.40 -28.95 4.67
CA ILE A 796 -22.88 -28.33 3.43
C ILE A 796 -23.96 -28.28 2.32
N ALA A 797 -24.95 -29.17 2.36
CA ALA A 797 -25.96 -29.27 1.31
C ALA A 797 -26.95 -28.09 1.31
N HIS A 798 -27.27 -27.51 2.48
CA HIS A 798 -28.34 -26.51 2.59
C HIS A 798 -27.90 -25.10 2.15
N ASP A 799 -26.66 -24.71 2.41
CA ASP A 799 -26.09 -23.42 1.97
C ASP A 799 -25.72 -23.40 0.49
N ARG A 800 -25.33 -24.55 -0.08
CA ARG A 800 -24.99 -24.68 -1.51
C ARG A 800 -26.21 -24.64 -2.41
N LEU A 801 -27.36 -25.18 -1.99
CA LEU A 801 -28.59 -25.21 -2.79
C LEU A 801 -29.18 -23.81 -3.01
N GLN A 802 -29.24 -22.97 -1.97
CA GLN A 802 -29.77 -21.61 -2.11
C GLN A 802 -28.85 -20.64 -2.86
N TRP A 803 -27.56 -20.92 -2.92
CA TRP A 803 -26.59 -20.17 -3.73
C TRP A 803 -26.59 -20.65 -5.18
N ALA A 804 -26.64 -21.97 -5.41
CA ALA A 804 -26.71 -22.57 -6.75
C ALA A 804 -27.99 -22.18 -7.50
N VAL A 805 -29.14 -22.10 -6.81
CA VAL A 805 -30.43 -21.71 -7.42
C VAL A 805 -30.44 -20.24 -7.87
N ARG A 806 -29.76 -19.33 -7.15
CA ARG A 806 -29.68 -17.90 -7.51
C ARG A 806 -28.66 -17.57 -8.62
N GLN A 807 -27.64 -18.40 -8.79
CA GLN A 807 -26.68 -18.28 -9.90
C GLN A 807 -27.18 -19.01 -11.16
N ARG A 808 -27.90 -20.13 -11.02
CA ARG A 808 -28.56 -20.79 -12.15
C ARG A 808 -29.62 -19.92 -12.81
N SER A 809 -30.39 -19.14 -12.05
CA SER A 809 -31.38 -18.22 -12.64
C SER A 809 -30.72 -17.09 -13.42
N ARG A 810 -29.61 -16.53 -12.93
CA ARG A 810 -28.82 -15.52 -13.67
C ARG A 810 -28.15 -16.09 -14.93
N LEU A 811 -27.64 -17.31 -14.88
CA LEU A 811 -27.06 -18.00 -16.06
C LEU A 811 -28.13 -18.44 -17.07
N ALA A 812 -29.29 -18.88 -16.61
CA ALA A 812 -30.42 -19.24 -17.47
C ALA A 812 -31.02 -18.01 -18.16
N ASP A 813 -31.14 -16.88 -17.45
CA ASP A 813 -31.63 -15.62 -18.01
C ASP A 813 -30.60 -15.00 -18.99
N LEU A 814 -29.29 -15.16 -18.74
CA LEU A 814 -28.24 -14.76 -19.69
C LEU A 814 -28.23 -15.63 -20.95
N GLY A 815 -28.37 -16.95 -20.80
CA GLY A 815 -28.44 -17.91 -21.90
C GLY A 815 -29.71 -17.75 -22.74
N ALA A 816 -30.85 -17.50 -22.11
CA ALA A 816 -32.11 -17.22 -22.78
C ALA A 816 -32.09 -15.86 -23.52
N ARG A 817 -31.47 -14.83 -22.95
CA ARG A 817 -31.30 -13.53 -23.62
C ARG A 817 -30.33 -13.58 -24.79
N LEU A 818 -29.24 -14.36 -24.69
CA LEU A 818 -28.30 -14.58 -25.80
C LEU A 818 -28.94 -15.39 -26.93
N ALA A 819 -29.75 -16.41 -26.60
CA ALA A 819 -30.51 -17.19 -27.58
C ALA A 819 -31.62 -16.35 -28.26
N ALA A 820 -32.29 -15.48 -27.51
CA ALA A 820 -33.31 -14.57 -28.03
C ALA A 820 -32.71 -13.48 -28.94
N ILE A 821 -31.52 -12.96 -28.63
CA ILE A 821 -30.77 -12.04 -29.48
C ILE A 821 -30.28 -12.74 -30.76
N GLY A 822 -29.84 -14.01 -30.66
CA GLY A 822 -29.46 -14.81 -31.83
C GLY A 822 -30.64 -15.17 -32.76
N ALA A 823 -31.85 -15.35 -32.21
CA ALA A 823 -33.06 -15.59 -32.99
C ALA A 823 -33.62 -14.31 -33.63
N ALA A 824 -33.55 -13.16 -32.94
CA ALA A 824 -33.95 -11.85 -33.47
C ALA A 824 -33.01 -11.32 -34.57
N LEU A 825 -31.77 -11.82 -34.63
CA LEU A 825 -30.76 -11.51 -35.65
C LEU A 825 -30.67 -12.56 -36.78
N GLY A 826 -31.57 -13.56 -36.82
CA GLY A 826 -31.67 -14.50 -37.95
C GLY A 826 -30.56 -15.53 -38.09
N LEU A 827 -29.84 -15.89 -37.01
CA LEU A 827 -28.62 -16.71 -37.09
C LEU A 827 -28.81 -18.22 -36.86
N VAL A 828 -30.04 -18.76 -36.87
CA VAL A 828 -30.25 -20.21 -36.73
C VAL A 828 -31.02 -20.77 -37.93
N ARG A 829 -30.28 -21.19 -38.96
CA ARG A 829 -30.67 -22.30 -39.84
C ARG A 829 -29.56 -23.35 -39.80
N GLY A 830 -29.93 -24.55 -39.37
CA GLY A 830 -29.03 -25.69 -39.30
C GLY A 830 -28.47 -26.04 -40.67
N SER A 831 -27.19 -26.42 -40.70
CA SER A 831 -26.67 -27.24 -41.78
C SER A 831 -25.68 -28.26 -41.24
N THR A 832 -25.84 -29.44 -41.81
CA THR A 832 -25.09 -30.68 -41.68
C THR A 832 -23.59 -30.51 -41.91
N LYS A 833 -22.82 -31.34 -41.20
CA LYS A 833 -21.40 -31.66 -41.39
C LYS A 833 -20.94 -31.46 -42.84
N HIS A 834 -20.04 -30.52 -43.09
CA HIS A 834 -18.95 -30.63 -44.06
C HIS A 834 -17.77 -29.79 -43.58
N SER A 835 -16.61 -30.43 -43.48
CA SER A 835 -15.32 -29.85 -43.13
C SER A 835 -14.81 -28.94 -44.24
N ILE A 836 -14.39 -27.72 -43.90
CA ILE A 836 -13.62 -26.82 -44.78
C ILE A 836 -12.30 -26.47 -44.06
N PRO A 837 -11.15 -26.43 -44.76
CA PRO A 837 -9.83 -26.32 -44.15
C PRO A 837 -9.54 -24.92 -43.58
N ASP A 838 -8.69 -24.88 -42.55
CA ASP A 838 -8.08 -23.70 -41.95
C ASP A 838 -7.46 -22.76 -43.00
N THR A 839 -8.03 -21.55 -43.16
CA THR A 839 -7.30 -20.31 -43.47
C THR A 839 -8.21 -19.10 -43.24
N ILE A 840 -7.97 -18.36 -42.16
CA ILE A 840 -7.82 -16.89 -42.05
C ILE A 840 -7.65 -16.63 -40.54
N LYS A 841 -6.42 -16.30 -40.12
CA LYS A 841 -6.19 -15.72 -38.79
C LYS A 841 -6.90 -14.37 -38.74
N GLU A 842 -7.94 -14.22 -37.91
CA GLU A 842 -8.51 -12.92 -37.60
C GLU A 842 -7.42 -11.99 -37.07
N ALA A 843 -7.24 -10.83 -37.71
CA ALA A 843 -6.23 -9.86 -37.33
C ALA A 843 -6.60 -9.21 -35.99
N LYS A 844 -5.63 -9.09 -35.07
CA LYS A 844 -5.80 -8.42 -33.77
C LYS A 844 -6.30 -6.97 -33.99
N PRO A 845 -7.30 -6.48 -33.22
CA PRO A 845 -7.81 -5.11 -33.35
C PRO A 845 -6.73 -4.07 -33.04
N MET A 846 -6.86 -2.87 -33.64
CA MET A 846 -5.89 -1.77 -33.47
C MET A 846 -5.95 -1.14 -32.07
N VAL A 847 -7.13 -1.18 -31.44
CA VAL A 847 -7.28 -0.91 -30.01
C VAL A 847 -8.24 -1.94 -29.42
N SER A 848 -7.74 -2.81 -28.53
CA SER A 848 -8.58 -3.80 -27.87
C SER A 848 -9.57 -3.16 -26.90
N GLY A 849 -10.79 -3.67 -26.87
CA GLY A 849 -11.83 -3.30 -25.92
C GLY A 849 -11.46 -3.63 -24.48
N ILE A 850 -11.95 -2.84 -23.53
CA ILE A 850 -11.76 -3.11 -22.10
C ILE A 850 -12.86 -4.09 -21.65
N THR A 851 -12.46 -5.33 -21.39
CA THR A 851 -13.35 -6.39 -20.89
C THR A 851 -13.08 -6.75 -19.43
N THR A 852 -11.93 -6.36 -18.89
CA THR A 852 -11.54 -6.58 -17.47
C THR A 852 -11.54 -5.28 -16.68
N TYR A 853 -12.06 -5.34 -15.45
CA TYR A 853 -12.21 -4.18 -14.57
C TYR A 853 -11.74 -4.53 -13.16
N PRO A 854 -11.06 -3.60 -12.45
CA PRO A 854 -10.59 -3.83 -11.08
C PRO A 854 -11.74 -3.93 -10.05
N LYS A 855 -12.93 -3.44 -10.39
CA LYS A 855 -14.17 -3.55 -9.60
C LYS A 855 -15.23 -4.31 -10.40
N SER A 856 -16.00 -5.16 -9.73
CA SER A 856 -17.20 -5.73 -10.35
C SER A 856 -18.21 -4.63 -10.71
N LEU A 857 -19.21 -4.95 -11.53
CA LEU A 857 -20.30 -4.03 -11.84
C LEU A 857 -21.02 -3.64 -10.54
N ASP A 858 -21.44 -4.63 -9.77
CA ASP A 858 -22.15 -4.48 -8.50
C ASP A 858 -21.36 -3.61 -7.51
N GLN A 859 -20.04 -3.78 -7.41
CA GLN A 859 -19.19 -2.96 -6.54
C GLN A 859 -19.10 -1.49 -7.00
N ALA A 860 -19.01 -1.25 -8.30
CA ALA A 860 -18.98 0.12 -8.83
C ALA A 860 -20.32 0.84 -8.63
N VAL A 861 -21.42 0.10 -8.72
CA VAL A 861 -22.77 0.59 -8.40
C VAL A 861 -22.90 0.90 -6.91
N GLU A 862 -22.47 -0.01 -6.03
CA GLU A 862 -22.53 0.21 -4.58
C GLU A 862 -21.69 1.41 -4.12
N ASP A 863 -20.51 1.62 -4.70
CA ASP A 863 -19.69 2.81 -4.41
C ASP A 863 -20.40 4.12 -4.81
N LYS A 864 -21.21 4.10 -5.89
CA LYS A 864 -22.03 5.25 -6.30
C LYS A 864 -23.23 5.46 -5.36
N LEU A 865 -23.89 4.38 -4.95
CA LEU A 865 -24.98 4.43 -3.96
C LEU A 865 -24.49 4.97 -2.61
N ALA A 866 -23.31 4.55 -2.17
CA ALA A 866 -22.66 5.04 -0.95
C ALA A 866 -22.32 6.53 -0.99
N ALA A 867 -22.06 7.06 -2.20
CA ALA A 867 -21.75 8.47 -2.42
C ALA A 867 -23.00 9.34 -2.65
N ASP A 868 -24.20 8.74 -2.78
CA ASP A 868 -25.44 9.47 -3.02
C ASP A 868 -25.91 10.23 -1.74
N PRO A 869 -25.94 11.57 -1.76
CA PRO A 869 -26.33 12.36 -0.59
C PRO A 869 -27.80 12.18 -0.19
N GLY A 870 -28.68 11.89 -1.16
CA GLY A 870 -30.10 11.68 -0.94
C GLY A 870 -30.35 10.39 -0.17
N LEU A 871 -29.73 9.28 -0.62
CA LEU A 871 -29.80 7.99 0.07
C LEU A 871 -29.22 8.06 1.47
N LYS A 872 -28.09 8.76 1.64
CA LYS A 872 -27.47 8.93 2.96
C LYS A 872 -28.42 9.63 3.95
N LYS A 873 -29.07 10.71 3.52
CA LYS A 873 -30.07 11.41 4.33
C LYS A 873 -31.26 10.52 4.69
N GLN A 874 -31.79 9.77 3.71
CA GLN A 874 -32.89 8.83 4.00
C GLN A 874 -32.47 7.74 4.99
N TRP A 875 -31.23 7.27 4.91
CA TRP A 875 -30.71 6.29 5.87
C TRP A 875 -30.57 6.84 7.28
N GLU A 876 -30.09 8.08 7.42
CA GLU A 876 -30.01 8.78 8.72
C GLU A 876 -31.41 8.88 9.36
N ASP A 877 -32.44 9.17 8.57
CA ASP A 877 -33.83 9.17 9.02
C ASP A 877 -34.30 7.78 9.47
N VAL A 878 -33.94 6.71 8.76
CA VAL A 878 -34.25 5.32 9.15
C VAL A 878 -33.55 4.94 10.46
N SER A 879 -32.23 5.14 10.53
CA SER A 879 -31.40 4.82 11.69
C SER A 879 -31.87 5.55 12.95
N THR A 880 -32.20 6.84 12.81
CA THR A 880 -32.76 7.65 13.90
C THR A 880 -34.07 7.04 14.43
N ARG A 881 -34.96 6.59 13.54
CA ARG A 881 -36.23 5.96 13.96
C ARG A 881 -35.99 4.62 14.66
N PHE A 882 -35.03 3.83 14.21
CA PHE A 882 -34.64 2.60 14.92
C PHE A 882 -34.22 2.88 16.37
N HIS A 883 -33.39 3.91 16.61
CA HIS A 883 -32.93 4.31 17.95
C HIS A 883 -34.04 4.86 18.85
N LEU A 884 -35.14 5.36 18.25
CA LEU A 884 -36.32 5.83 18.98
C LEU A 884 -37.27 4.69 19.31
N VAL A 885 -37.39 3.68 18.44
CA VAL A 885 -38.34 2.57 18.59
C VAL A 885 -37.79 1.43 19.47
N TYR A 886 -36.56 0.99 19.24
CA TYR A 886 -36.01 -0.21 19.87
C TYR A 886 -34.98 0.10 20.96
N ALA A 887 -34.96 -0.72 22.01
CA ALA A 887 -33.92 -0.67 23.04
C ALA A 887 -32.55 -1.13 22.50
N GLN A 888 -32.56 -2.10 21.58
CA GLN A 888 -31.39 -2.61 20.87
C GLN A 888 -31.59 -2.46 19.35
N PRO A 889 -31.33 -1.27 18.78
CA PRO A 889 -31.67 -0.95 17.38
C PRO A 889 -30.95 -1.86 16.38
N GLU A 890 -29.67 -2.17 16.61
CA GLU A 890 -28.90 -3.06 15.73
C GLU A 890 -29.42 -4.50 15.73
N ALA A 891 -29.83 -5.02 16.89
CA ALA A 891 -30.41 -6.35 17.00
C ALA A 891 -31.76 -6.43 16.27
N ALA A 892 -32.60 -5.40 16.45
CA ALA A 892 -33.88 -5.28 15.77
C ALA A 892 -33.72 -5.14 14.25
N PHE A 893 -32.73 -4.35 13.81
CA PHE A 893 -32.38 -4.22 12.40
C PHE A 893 -31.97 -5.57 11.78
N LYS A 894 -31.13 -6.33 12.50
CA LYS A 894 -30.70 -7.67 12.08
C LYS A 894 -31.88 -8.64 11.98
N ALA A 895 -32.88 -8.53 12.86
CA ALA A 895 -34.10 -9.33 12.82
C ALA A 895 -35.01 -8.97 11.63
N ILE A 896 -35.12 -7.68 11.31
CA ILE A 896 -35.90 -7.17 10.16
C ILE A 896 -35.30 -7.62 8.82
N ASN A 897 -33.99 -7.83 8.75
CA ASN A 897 -33.30 -8.41 7.60
C ASN A 897 -33.59 -7.64 6.28
N VAL A 898 -33.23 -6.36 6.29
CA VAL A 898 -33.41 -5.42 5.17
C VAL A 898 -32.80 -5.93 3.86
N ASP A 899 -31.74 -6.73 3.92
CA ASP A 899 -31.15 -7.39 2.74
C ASP A 899 -32.11 -8.31 2.00
N THR A 900 -33.00 -8.98 2.73
CA THR A 900 -34.02 -9.83 2.14
C THR A 900 -35.15 -8.99 1.57
N MET A 901 -35.51 -7.89 2.24
CA MET A 901 -36.49 -6.93 1.74
C MET A 901 -36.04 -6.27 0.41
N LEU A 902 -34.74 -5.97 0.26
CA LEU A 902 -34.17 -5.45 -0.98
C LEU A 902 -34.23 -6.47 -2.14
N LYS A 903 -34.26 -7.77 -1.82
CA LYS A 903 -34.27 -8.86 -2.81
C LYS A 903 -35.67 -9.35 -3.15
N ASP A 904 -36.63 -9.16 -2.25
CA ASP A 904 -37.99 -9.67 -2.35
C ASP A 904 -39.01 -8.63 -1.87
N GLN A 905 -39.78 -8.09 -2.82
CA GLN A 905 -40.79 -7.06 -2.56
C GLN A 905 -41.96 -7.57 -1.71
N SER A 906 -42.31 -8.86 -1.79
CA SER A 906 -43.38 -9.44 -0.97
C SER A 906 -42.95 -9.58 0.48
N VAL A 907 -41.69 -9.99 0.71
CA VAL A 907 -41.08 -10.00 2.04
C VAL A 907 -40.98 -8.58 2.59
N ALA A 908 -40.61 -7.59 1.76
CA ALA A 908 -40.57 -6.20 2.16
C ALA A 908 -41.94 -5.70 2.66
N GLN A 909 -43.00 -5.90 1.87
CA GLN A 909 -44.35 -5.46 2.22
C GLN A 909 -44.88 -6.13 3.49
N SER A 910 -44.74 -7.45 3.61
CA SER A 910 -45.17 -8.19 4.80
C SER A 910 -44.38 -7.80 6.06
N THR A 911 -43.07 -7.57 5.92
CA THR A 911 -42.21 -7.13 7.03
C THR A 911 -42.55 -5.70 7.46
N LEU A 912 -42.77 -4.77 6.52
CA LEU A 912 -43.19 -3.40 6.81
C LEU A 912 -44.54 -3.35 7.53
N ALA A 913 -45.51 -4.18 7.09
CA ALA A 913 -46.79 -4.31 7.76
C ALA A 913 -46.62 -4.83 9.19
N ARG A 914 -45.79 -5.85 9.39
CA ARG A 914 -45.47 -6.38 10.73
C ARG A 914 -44.72 -5.39 11.61
N ILE A 915 -43.84 -4.56 11.06
CA ILE A 915 -43.22 -3.47 11.83
C ILE A 915 -44.30 -2.52 12.34
N ALA A 916 -45.30 -2.20 11.51
CA ALA A 916 -46.38 -1.29 11.89
C ALA A 916 -47.36 -1.90 12.91
N SER A 917 -47.68 -3.20 12.79
CA SER A 917 -48.68 -3.86 13.64
C SER A 917 -48.11 -4.55 14.88
N GLU A 918 -46.93 -5.15 14.77
CA GLU A 918 -46.31 -6.03 15.78
C GLU A 918 -44.79 -5.77 15.91
N PRO A 919 -44.36 -4.52 16.22
CA PRO A 919 -42.95 -4.16 16.24
C PRO A 919 -42.13 -4.94 17.28
N GLU A 920 -42.76 -5.38 18.37
CA GLU A 920 -42.13 -6.18 19.44
C GLU A 920 -41.55 -7.51 18.91
N THR A 921 -42.03 -8.02 17.76
CA THR A 921 -41.55 -9.27 17.15
C THR A 921 -40.13 -9.19 16.61
N PHE A 922 -39.62 -7.97 16.37
CA PHE A 922 -38.26 -7.74 15.88
C PHE A 922 -37.28 -7.38 16.99
N GLY A 923 -37.76 -6.98 18.16
CA GLY A 923 -36.91 -6.65 19.29
C GLY A 923 -37.68 -5.90 20.38
N VAL A 924 -37.05 -5.82 21.55
CA VAL A 924 -37.65 -5.13 22.70
C VAL A 924 -37.78 -3.64 22.40
N LEU A 925 -39.00 -3.10 22.52
CA LEU A 925 -39.24 -1.67 22.37
C LEU A 925 -38.58 -0.88 23.49
N LYS A 926 -38.20 0.36 23.17
CA LYS A 926 -37.60 1.28 24.14
C LYS A 926 -38.61 1.64 25.24
N GLY A 927 -38.14 1.76 26.48
CA GLY A 927 -38.99 1.97 27.65
C GLY A 927 -39.73 0.72 28.13
N LYS A 928 -40.35 0.81 29.32
CA LYS A 928 -41.06 -0.30 29.98
C LYS A 928 -42.51 0.06 30.26
N THR A 929 -43.38 -0.95 30.25
CA THR A 929 -44.77 -0.85 30.69
C THR A 929 -44.98 -1.66 31.97
N GLY A 930 -45.90 -1.23 32.84
CA GLY A 930 -46.24 -1.92 34.08
C GLY A 930 -46.37 -1.03 35.31
N LEU A 931 -46.85 -1.61 36.41
CA LEU A 931 -47.08 -0.94 37.70
C LEU A 931 -45.79 -0.41 38.35
N LEU A 932 -44.64 -1.04 38.05
CA LEU A 932 -43.31 -0.67 38.58
C LEU A 932 -42.45 0.15 37.60
N ALA A 933 -42.97 0.53 36.43
CA ALA A 933 -42.22 1.31 35.44
C ALA A 933 -42.19 2.80 35.81
N SER A 934 -41.01 3.43 35.69
CA SER A 934 -40.82 4.84 36.00
C SER A 934 -41.56 5.75 35.01
N ARG A 935 -41.76 7.03 35.36
CA ARG A 935 -42.37 8.01 34.45
C ARG A 935 -41.54 8.18 33.16
N GLY A 936 -40.21 8.09 33.26
CA GLY A 936 -39.31 8.11 32.11
C GLY A 936 -39.47 6.88 31.21
N ASP A 937 -39.56 5.69 31.80
CA ASP A 937 -39.77 4.44 31.06
C ASP A 937 -41.08 4.45 30.26
N LYS A 938 -42.16 4.98 30.85
CA LYS A 938 -43.46 5.11 30.18
C LYS A 938 -43.43 6.12 29.04
N GLN A 939 -42.76 7.26 29.24
CA GLN A 939 -42.57 8.27 28.17
C GLN A 939 -41.73 7.75 27.01
N ASP A 940 -40.65 7.00 27.30
CA ASP A 940 -39.83 6.40 26.26
C ASP A 940 -40.61 5.34 25.48
N ARG A 941 -41.50 4.59 26.14
CA ARG A 941 -42.41 3.65 25.48
C ARG A 941 -43.43 4.36 24.59
N GLU A 942 -44.06 5.42 25.06
CA GLU A 942 -44.99 6.22 24.25
C GLU A 942 -44.29 6.80 23.01
N LYS A 943 -43.08 7.35 23.18
CA LYS A 943 -42.25 7.82 22.07
C LYS A 943 -41.91 6.69 21.09
N ALA A 944 -41.55 5.51 21.59
CA ALA A 944 -41.26 4.36 20.73
C ALA A 944 -42.48 4.01 19.87
N LEU A 945 -43.65 3.83 20.47
CA LEU A 945 -44.89 3.49 19.76
C LEU A 945 -45.30 4.57 18.74
N ALA A 946 -45.17 5.85 19.09
CA ALA A 946 -45.46 6.95 18.18
C ALA A 946 -44.53 6.99 16.94
N ASN A 947 -43.31 6.46 17.06
CA ASN A 947 -42.33 6.43 15.98
C ASN A 947 -42.40 5.17 15.10
N VAL A 948 -43.14 4.13 15.50
CA VAL A 948 -43.26 2.87 14.74
C VAL A 948 -43.81 3.09 13.32
N PRO A 949 -44.91 3.82 13.10
CA PRO A 949 -45.40 4.07 11.73
C PRO A 949 -44.42 4.88 10.88
N ALA A 950 -43.69 5.81 11.51
CA ALA A 950 -42.66 6.60 10.83
C ALA A 950 -41.45 5.74 10.45
N LEU A 951 -41.07 4.76 11.27
CA LEU A 951 -40.03 3.80 10.95
C LEU A 951 -40.38 2.99 9.70
N ALA A 952 -41.60 2.43 9.63
CA ALA A 952 -42.05 1.67 8.47
C ALA A 952 -42.04 2.53 7.19
N ARG A 953 -42.60 3.75 7.23
CA ARG A 953 -42.62 4.66 6.08
C ARG A 953 -41.21 5.08 5.62
N ASN A 954 -40.33 5.41 6.56
CA ASN A 954 -38.96 5.80 6.23
C ASN A 954 -38.20 4.64 5.60
N LEU A 955 -38.37 3.42 6.12
CA LEU A 955 -37.73 2.22 5.58
C LEU A 955 -38.29 1.88 4.18
N GLU A 956 -39.60 1.95 3.97
CA GLU A 956 -40.22 1.78 2.66
C GLU A 956 -39.68 2.78 1.63
N ARG A 957 -39.64 4.06 2.01
CA ARG A 957 -39.10 5.13 1.17
C ARG A 957 -37.64 4.87 0.80
N TYR A 958 -36.82 4.51 1.77
CA TYR A 958 -35.42 4.18 1.55
C TYR A 958 -35.25 2.99 0.59
N LEU A 959 -36.00 1.90 0.78
CA LEU A 959 -35.96 0.72 -0.09
C LEU A 959 -36.29 1.08 -1.54
N ARG A 960 -37.31 1.91 -1.76
CA ARG A 960 -37.70 2.37 -3.10
C ARG A 960 -36.64 3.25 -3.74
N GLU A 961 -36.21 4.31 -3.05
CA GLU A 961 -35.22 5.25 -3.60
C GLU A 961 -33.88 4.55 -3.87
N ARG A 962 -33.48 3.60 -3.01
CA ARG A 962 -32.27 2.79 -3.23
C ARG A 962 -32.40 1.91 -4.47
N ALA A 963 -33.52 1.22 -4.66
CA ALA A 963 -33.73 0.36 -5.83
C ALA A 963 -33.71 1.16 -7.14
N GLU A 964 -34.33 2.35 -7.15
CA GLU A 964 -34.31 3.27 -8.31
C GLU A 964 -32.89 3.76 -8.62
N ALA A 965 -32.14 4.15 -7.59
CA ALA A 965 -30.75 4.58 -7.74
C ALA A 965 -29.84 3.43 -8.20
N GLU A 966 -30.03 2.21 -7.70
CA GLU A 966 -29.27 1.02 -8.09
C GLU A 966 -29.46 0.73 -9.57
N LEU A 967 -30.71 0.68 -10.04
CA LEU A 967 -31.05 0.51 -11.46
C LEU A 967 -30.44 1.62 -12.34
N LYS A 968 -30.51 2.88 -11.90
CA LYS A 968 -29.94 4.02 -12.62
C LYS A 968 -28.42 3.87 -12.76
N HIS A 969 -27.72 3.67 -11.66
CA HIS A 969 -26.26 3.58 -11.65
C HIS A 969 -25.75 2.33 -12.35
N GLU A 970 -26.48 1.21 -12.27
CA GLU A 970 -26.16 -0.01 -13.02
C GLU A 970 -26.27 0.23 -14.52
N ARG A 971 -27.35 0.88 -14.99
CA ARG A 971 -27.50 1.23 -16.41
C ARG A 971 -26.40 2.16 -16.89
N GLU A 972 -26.09 3.20 -16.12
CA GLU A 972 -25.00 4.15 -16.41
C GLU A 972 -23.65 3.43 -16.48
N GLU A 973 -23.34 2.59 -15.50
CA GLU A 973 -22.08 1.85 -15.44
C GLU A 973 -21.97 0.81 -16.57
N ARG A 974 -23.03 0.04 -16.84
CA ARG A 974 -23.08 -0.89 -17.99
C ARG A 974 -22.91 -0.16 -19.31
N ALA A 975 -23.54 1.00 -19.48
CA ALA A 975 -23.39 1.81 -20.70
C ALA A 975 -21.96 2.30 -20.88
N VAL A 976 -21.30 2.74 -19.79
CA VAL A 976 -19.88 3.12 -19.83
C VAL A 976 -19.00 1.92 -20.18
N ARG A 977 -19.20 0.76 -19.52
CA ARG A 977 -18.42 -0.47 -19.77
C ARG A 977 -18.62 -1.02 -21.19
N LEU A 978 -19.85 -0.97 -21.70
CA LEU A 978 -20.16 -1.38 -23.07
C LEU A 978 -19.43 -0.51 -24.08
N LYS A 979 -19.47 0.82 -23.92
CA LYS A 979 -18.74 1.75 -24.80
C LYS A 979 -17.25 1.44 -24.85
N VAL A 980 -16.61 1.27 -23.70
CA VAL A 980 -15.15 1.01 -23.68
C VAL A 980 -14.77 -0.42 -24.07
N SER A 981 -15.73 -1.36 -24.12
CA SER A 981 -15.54 -2.74 -24.59
C SER A 981 -15.52 -2.89 -26.12
N VAL A 982 -15.90 -1.85 -26.87
CA VAL A 982 -15.88 -1.87 -28.33
C VAL A 982 -14.44 -1.96 -28.84
N ASP A 983 -14.14 -2.95 -29.68
CA ASP A 983 -12.87 -3.05 -30.38
C ASP A 983 -12.79 -1.98 -31.48
N ILE A 984 -11.62 -1.34 -31.59
CA ILE A 984 -11.33 -0.49 -32.74
C ILE A 984 -10.66 -1.38 -33.80
N PRO A 985 -11.29 -1.60 -34.97
CA PRO A 985 -10.80 -2.55 -35.95
C PRO A 985 -9.45 -2.12 -36.51
N ALA A 986 -8.65 -3.11 -36.90
CA ALA A 986 -7.44 -2.86 -37.68
C ALA A 986 -7.82 -2.33 -39.07
N LEU A 987 -7.11 -1.28 -39.48
CA LEU A 987 -7.22 -0.74 -40.83
C LEU A 987 -6.24 -1.46 -41.77
N SER A 988 -6.72 -1.76 -42.98
CA SER A 988 -5.95 -2.22 -44.12
C SER A 988 -4.91 -1.17 -44.51
N THR A 989 -3.87 -1.62 -45.23
CA THR A 989 -2.79 -0.74 -45.69
C THR A 989 -3.31 0.40 -46.58
N SER A 990 -4.30 0.13 -47.44
CA SER A 990 -4.94 1.12 -48.30
C SER A 990 -5.77 2.14 -47.50
N ALA A 991 -6.53 1.69 -46.50
CA ALA A 991 -7.31 2.60 -45.65
C ALA A 991 -6.43 3.49 -44.76
N LYS A 992 -5.30 2.98 -44.26
CA LYS A 992 -4.30 3.80 -43.53
C LYS A 992 -3.71 4.91 -44.43
N GLN A 993 -3.30 4.56 -45.64
CA GLN A 993 -2.74 5.53 -46.61
C GLN A 993 -3.76 6.61 -47.00
N ALA A 994 -5.03 6.23 -47.18
CA ALA A 994 -6.10 7.17 -47.46
C ALA A 994 -6.29 8.16 -46.29
N LEU A 995 -6.34 7.67 -45.04
CA LEU A 995 -6.42 8.53 -43.86
C LEU A 995 -5.22 9.47 -43.70
N GLU A 996 -4.00 9.01 -43.98
CA GLU A 996 -2.81 9.88 -43.91
C GLU A 996 -2.88 11.03 -44.92
N ARG A 997 -3.34 10.77 -46.14
CA ARG A 997 -3.51 11.82 -47.15
C ARG A 997 -4.62 12.81 -46.78
N VAL A 998 -5.72 12.32 -46.19
CA VAL A 998 -6.78 13.18 -45.64
C VAL A 998 -6.25 14.05 -44.52
N ARG A 999 -5.42 13.52 -43.61
CA ARG A 999 -4.76 14.31 -42.57
C ARG A 999 -3.88 15.40 -43.16
N ASP A 1000 -3.02 15.05 -44.11
CA ASP A 1000 -2.10 15.99 -44.74
C ASP A 1000 -2.86 17.09 -45.53
N ALA A 1001 -4.02 16.77 -46.10
CA ALA A 1001 -4.92 17.72 -46.75
C ALA A 1001 -5.61 18.65 -45.74
N ILE A 1002 -6.04 18.13 -44.58
CA ILE A 1002 -6.57 18.93 -43.47
C ILE A 1002 -5.49 19.90 -42.95
N ASP A 1003 -4.25 19.45 -42.78
CA ASP A 1003 -3.14 20.28 -42.29
C ASP A 1003 -2.73 21.39 -43.29
N ARG A 1004 -2.90 21.14 -44.59
CA ARG A 1004 -2.69 22.13 -45.67
C ARG A 1004 -3.91 23.02 -45.96
N ASN A 1005 -5.02 22.84 -45.23
CA ASN A 1005 -6.29 23.53 -45.46
C ASN A 1005 -6.86 23.34 -46.88
N ASP A 1006 -6.58 22.17 -47.50
CA ASP A 1006 -6.95 21.79 -48.87
C ASP A 1006 -7.65 20.42 -48.88
N LEU A 1007 -8.72 20.31 -48.08
CA LEU A 1007 -9.52 19.09 -47.94
C LEU A 1007 -10.11 18.52 -49.25
N PRO A 1008 -10.56 19.33 -50.23
CA PRO A 1008 -11.15 18.80 -51.47
C PRO A 1008 -10.23 17.84 -52.23
N ALA A 1009 -8.92 18.14 -52.29
CA ALA A 1009 -7.93 17.29 -52.94
C ALA A 1009 -7.65 15.97 -52.19
N GLY A 1010 -7.81 15.95 -50.86
CA GLY A 1010 -7.65 14.75 -50.03
C GLY A 1010 -8.87 13.81 -50.08
N LEU A 1011 -10.07 14.36 -50.26
CA LEU A 1011 -11.34 13.64 -50.34
C LEU A 1011 -11.51 12.87 -51.67
N GLU A 1012 -11.04 13.44 -52.79
CA GLU A 1012 -11.17 12.85 -54.12
C GLU A 1012 -10.50 11.46 -54.22
N TYR A 1013 -9.39 11.27 -53.50
CA TYR A 1013 -8.67 10.00 -53.43
C TYR A 1013 -9.28 9.00 -52.43
N ALA A 1014 -9.71 9.45 -51.25
CA ALA A 1014 -10.32 8.59 -50.22
C ALA A 1014 -11.69 8.03 -50.65
N LEU A 1015 -12.41 8.75 -51.51
CA LEU A 1015 -13.71 8.38 -52.06
C LEU A 1015 -13.64 7.57 -53.37
N ALA A 1016 -12.45 7.44 -53.98
CA ALA A 1016 -12.26 6.73 -55.24
C ALA A 1016 -12.39 5.20 -55.11
N ASP A 1017 -12.10 4.64 -53.92
CA ASP A 1017 -12.23 3.22 -53.61
C ASP A 1017 -13.39 2.98 -52.63
N LYS A 1018 -14.45 2.31 -53.12
CA LYS A 1018 -15.65 2.00 -52.34
C LYS A 1018 -15.36 1.08 -51.14
N MET A 1019 -14.36 0.20 -51.22
CA MET A 1019 -14.00 -0.71 -50.14
C MET A 1019 -13.27 0.04 -49.02
N VAL A 1020 -12.34 0.93 -49.38
CA VAL A 1020 -11.65 1.81 -48.42
C VAL A 1020 -12.65 2.74 -47.73
N LYS A 1021 -13.60 3.31 -48.47
CA LYS A 1021 -14.66 4.14 -47.90
C LYS A 1021 -15.48 3.38 -46.85
N ALA A 1022 -15.99 2.19 -47.18
CA ALA A 1022 -16.77 1.37 -46.25
C ALA A 1022 -15.97 0.96 -45.00
N GLU A 1023 -14.68 0.69 -45.16
CA GLU A 1023 -13.77 0.37 -44.05
C GLU A 1023 -13.56 1.58 -43.12
N LEU A 1024 -13.35 2.78 -43.70
CA LEU A 1024 -13.21 4.02 -42.94
C LEU A 1024 -14.50 4.41 -42.23
N GLU A 1025 -15.67 4.17 -42.83
CA GLU A 1025 -16.98 4.34 -42.18
C GLU A 1025 -17.17 3.38 -41.00
N GLY A 1026 -16.80 2.11 -41.16
CA GLY A 1026 -16.81 1.11 -40.09
C GLY A 1026 -15.87 1.48 -38.94
N PHE A 1027 -14.68 1.97 -39.27
CA PHE A 1027 -13.72 2.49 -38.30
C PHE A 1027 -14.23 3.75 -37.58
N ALA A 1028 -14.79 4.72 -38.32
CA ALA A 1028 -15.37 5.95 -37.76
C ALA A 1028 -16.52 5.64 -36.78
N LYS A 1029 -17.35 4.65 -37.14
CA LYS A 1029 -18.44 4.16 -36.29
C LYS A 1029 -17.92 3.56 -35.00
N ALA A 1030 -16.94 2.64 -35.06
CA ALA A 1030 -16.33 2.04 -33.87
C ALA A 1030 -15.67 3.09 -32.96
N VAL A 1031 -14.98 4.08 -33.53
CA VAL A 1031 -14.37 5.19 -32.78
C VAL A 1031 -15.43 6.06 -32.10
N SER A 1032 -16.53 6.35 -32.79
CA SER A 1032 -17.63 7.16 -32.25
C SER A 1032 -18.42 6.43 -31.17
N GLU A 1033 -18.67 5.12 -31.35
CA GLU A 1033 -19.33 4.27 -30.36
C GLU A 1033 -18.50 4.15 -29.07
N ARG A 1034 -17.17 4.00 -29.21
CA ARG A 1034 -16.26 3.84 -28.07
C ARG A 1034 -15.97 5.14 -27.33
N PHE A 1035 -15.63 6.19 -28.07
CA PHE A 1035 -15.08 7.42 -27.49
C PHE A 1035 -16.04 8.60 -27.54
N GLY A 1036 -17.12 8.53 -28.32
CA GLY A 1036 -18.05 9.63 -28.58
C GLY A 1036 -17.69 10.44 -29.83
N GLU A 1037 -18.70 11.00 -30.50
CA GLU A 1037 -18.59 11.60 -31.85
C GLU A 1037 -17.69 12.83 -31.98
N ARG A 1038 -17.36 13.52 -30.87
CA ARG A 1038 -16.63 14.80 -30.89
C ARG A 1038 -15.37 14.80 -30.04
N THR A 1039 -14.97 13.64 -29.52
CA THR A 1039 -13.93 13.52 -28.50
C THR A 1039 -12.55 13.93 -29.02
N PHE A 1040 -12.27 13.68 -30.30
CA PHE A 1040 -10.98 14.00 -30.91
C PHE A 1040 -10.98 15.32 -31.70
N LEU A 1041 -12.07 16.09 -31.73
CA LEU A 1041 -12.15 17.35 -32.48
C LEU A 1041 -11.46 18.55 -31.79
N PRO A 1042 -11.52 18.74 -30.45
CA PRO A 1042 -10.93 19.91 -29.79
C PRO A 1042 -9.41 20.03 -29.98
N LEU A 1043 -8.89 21.26 -29.81
CA LEU A 1043 -7.44 21.53 -29.84
C LEU A 1043 -6.66 20.74 -28.78
N ALA A 1044 -7.27 20.51 -27.61
CA ALA A 1044 -6.69 19.70 -26.53
C ALA A 1044 -6.50 18.21 -26.89
N ALA A 1045 -7.04 17.75 -28.03
CA ALA A 1045 -6.87 16.39 -28.54
C ALA A 1045 -5.85 16.30 -29.70
N LYS A 1046 -5.11 17.39 -29.98
CA LYS A 1046 -4.16 17.47 -31.10
C LYS A 1046 -2.99 16.48 -30.96
N ASP A 1047 -2.57 16.22 -29.73
CA ASP A 1047 -1.51 15.27 -29.41
C ASP A 1047 -1.90 14.41 -28.20
N THR A 1048 -1.04 13.44 -27.88
CA THR A 1048 -1.23 12.51 -26.77
C THR A 1048 -0.68 13.04 -25.43
N SER A 1049 -0.30 14.32 -25.35
CA SER A 1049 0.25 14.97 -24.14
C SER A 1049 -0.80 15.80 -23.37
N GLY A 1050 -1.98 16.01 -23.96
CA GLY A 1050 -3.05 16.82 -23.38
C GLY A 1050 -4.05 16.06 -22.49
N LYS A 1051 -4.88 16.83 -21.77
CA LYS A 1051 -5.95 16.36 -20.86
C LYS A 1051 -6.95 15.41 -21.52
N THR A 1052 -7.18 15.52 -22.83
CA THR A 1052 -8.08 14.62 -23.56
C THR A 1052 -7.53 13.19 -23.62
N PHE A 1053 -6.22 13.03 -23.83
CA PHE A 1053 -5.56 11.73 -23.81
C PHE A 1053 -5.62 11.10 -22.42
N GLU A 1054 -5.37 11.89 -21.37
CA GLU A 1054 -5.50 11.44 -19.97
C GLU A 1054 -6.92 10.97 -19.65
N THR A 1055 -7.93 11.70 -20.14
CA THR A 1055 -9.34 11.38 -19.91
C THR A 1055 -9.77 10.11 -20.65
N VAL A 1056 -9.41 9.99 -21.93
CA VAL A 1056 -9.74 8.84 -22.78
C VAL A 1056 -9.05 7.56 -22.31
N THR A 1057 -7.84 7.68 -21.76
CA THR A 1057 -7.04 6.56 -21.29
C THR A 1057 -7.19 6.28 -19.79
N ALA A 1058 -8.08 6.99 -19.10
CA ALA A 1058 -8.34 6.78 -17.69
C ALA A 1058 -8.86 5.35 -17.45
N GLY A 1059 -8.14 4.56 -16.64
CA GLY A 1059 -8.50 3.17 -16.33
C GLY A 1059 -7.98 2.11 -17.31
N MET A 1060 -7.24 2.49 -18.35
CA MET A 1060 -6.58 1.55 -19.29
C MET A 1060 -5.24 1.02 -18.77
N THR A 1061 -4.89 -0.22 -19.12
CA THR A 1061 -3.55 -0.78 -18.87
C THR A 1061 -2.49 -0.09 -19.75
N ALA A 1062 -1.21 -0.20 -19.37
CA ALA A 1062 -0.12 0.39 -20.17
C ALA A 1062 -0.09 -0.13 -21.63
N GLY A 1063 -0.51 -1.38 -21.86
CA GLY A 1063 -0.66 -1.93 -23.22
C GLY A 1063 -1.78 -1.25 -24.00
N GLN A 1064 -2.98 -1.14 -23.40
CA GLN A 1064 -4.13 -0.47 -24.01
C GLN A 1064 -3.87 1.02 -24.26
N LYS A 1065 -3.16 1.70 -23.37
CA LYS A 1065 -2.74 3.09 -23.57
C LYS A 1065 -1.84 3.24 -24.79
N ALA A 1066 -0.91 2.31 -25.01
CA ALA A 1066 -0.03 2.32 -26.17
C ALA A 1066 -0.81 2.04 -27.47
N GLU A 1067 -1.80 1.14 -27.44
CA GLU A 1067 -2.70 0.89 -28.57
C GLU A 1067 -3.49 2.15 -28.94
N VAL A 1068 -4.12 2.82 -27.95
CA VAL A 1068 -4.80 4.12 -28.14
C VAL A 1068 -3.86 5.19 -28.67
N GLN A 1069 -2.63 5.26 -28.14
CA GLN A 1069 -1.62 6.22 -28.59
C GLN A 1069 -1.23 6.00 -30.06
N SER A 1070 -1.06 4.74 -30.48
CA SER A 1070 -0.73 4.38 -31.86
C SER A 1070 -1.89 4.68 -32.82
N ALA A 1071 -3.12 4.46 -32.38
CA ALA A 1071 -4.32 4.73 -33.17
C ALA A 1071 -4.76 6.20 -33.16
N TRP A 1072 -4.17 7.04 -32.29
CA TRP A 1072 -4.67 8.37 -31.95
C TRP A 1072 -4.90 9.27 -33.16
N ASN A 1073 -3.89 9.34 -34.04
CA ASN A 1073 -3.95 10.19 -35.24
C ASN A 1073 -5.02 9.68 -36.21
N SER A 1074 -5.10 8.37 -36.45
CA SER A 1074 -6.13 7.78 -37.32
C SER A 1074 -7.55 8.05 -36.79
N MET A 1075 -7.76 7.88 -35.48
CA MET A 1075 -9.05 8.15 -34.83
C MET A 1075 -9.43 9.63 -34.87
N ARG A 1076 -8.45 10.54 -34.72
CA ARG A 1076 -8.67 11.97 -34.85
C ARG A 1076 -9.03 12.35 -36.28
N THR A 1077 -8.24 11.90 -37.25
CA THR A 1077 -8.44 12.23 -38.67
C THR A 1077 -9.79 11.72 -39.16
N VAL A 1078 -10.22 10.51 -38.78
CA VAL A 1078 -11.52 9.99 -39.20
C VAL A 1078 -12.69 10.78 -38.60
N GLN A 1079 -12.58 11.31 -37.37
CA GLN A 1079 -13.60 12.20 -36.80
C GLN A 1079 -13.63 13.58 -37.47
N GLN A 1080 -12.46 14.13 -37.83
CA GLN A 1080 -12.39 15.39 -38.59
C GLN A 1080 -13.03 15.25 -39.97
N LEU A 1081 -12.78 14.12 -40.65
CA LEU A 1081 -13.41 13.77 -41.92
C LEU A 1081 -14.95 13.71 -41.77
N GLY A 1082 -15.46 12.93 -40.81
CA GLY A 1082 -16.91 12.83 -40.58
C GLY A 1082 -17.58 14.11 -40.07
N ALA A 1083 -16.83 15.03 -39.44
CA ALA A 1083 -17.34 16.35 -39.10
C ALA A 1083 -17.44 17.27 -40.34
N HIS A 1084 -16.49 17.17 -41.26
CA HIS A 1084 -16.51 17.91 -42.52
C HIS A 1084 -17.65 17.44 -43.43
N GLU A 1085 -17.80 16.12 -43.62
CA GLU A 1085 -18.88 15.53 -44.42
C GLU A 1085 -20.27 15.99 -43.96
N ARG A 1086 -20.53 15.93 -42.65
CA ARG A 1086 -21.77 16.44 -42.04
C ARG A 1086 -21.98 17.93 -42.28
N THR A 1087 -20.92 18.73 -42.27
CA THR A 1087 -20.99 20.17 -42.53
C THR A 1087 -21.32 20.44 -44.00
N THR A 1088 -20.67 19.75 -44.93
CA THR A 1088 -20.98 19.83 -46.37
C THR A 1088 -22.39 19.36 -46.71
N GLU A 1089 -22.87 18.30 -46.04
CA GLU A 1089 -24.24 17.80 -46.25
C GLU A 1089 -25.28 18.76 -45.67
N ALA A 1090 -25.04 19.32 -44.49
CA ALA A 1090 -25.88 20.37 -43.91
C ALA A 1090 -25.92 21.63 -44.79
N LEU A 1091 -24.78 22.03 -45.38
CA LEU A 1091 -24.70 23.14 -46.33
C LEU A 1091 -25.48 22.83 -47.62
N LYS A 1092 -25.35 21.62 -48.19
CA LYS A 1092 -26.13 21.18 -49.36
C LYS A 1092 -27.63 21.14 -49.05
N GLN A 1093 -28.04 20.62 -47.90
CA GLN A 1093 -29.45 20.61 -47.47
C GLN A 1093 -29.97 22.03 -47.29
N ALA A 1094 -29.18 22.94 -46.71
CA ALA A 1094 -29.52 24.35 -46.57
C ALA A 1094 -29.62 25.05 -47.95
N GLU A 1095 -28.73 24.74 -48.90
CA GLU A 1095 -28.76 25.22 -50.28
C GLU A 1095 -30.02 24.74 -51.02
N VAL A 1096 -30.36 23.45 -50.89
CA VAL A 1096 -31.58 22.85 -51.46
C VAL A 1096 -32.84 23.46 -50.84
N LEU A 1097 -32.86 23.69 -49.53
CA LEU A 1097 -33.93 24.44 -48.82
C LEU A 1097 -34.03 25.89 -49.30
N ARG A 1098 -32.91 26.51 -49.69
CA ARG A 1098 -32.84 27.89 -50.21
C ARG A 1098 -33.32 27.97 -51.66
N GLN A 1099 -32.97 26.99 -52.49
CA GLN A 1099 -33.42 26.87 -53.89
C GLN A 1099 -34.90 26.49 -53.99
N THR A 1100 -35.41 25.61 -53.12
CA THR A 1100 -36.85 25.33 -53.03
C THR A 1100 -37.65 26.55 -52.53
N LYS A 1101 -37.08 27.37 -51.62
CA LYS A 1101 -37.67 28.68 -51.26
C LYS A 1101 -37.62 29.71 -52.38
N SER A 1102 -36.55 29.76 -53.20
CA SER A 1102 -36.45 30.73 -54.29
C SER A 1102 -37.30 30.34 -55.51
N GLN A 1103 -37.47 29.04 -55.79
CA GLN A 1103 -38.40 28.56 -56.82
C GLN A 1103 -39.87 28.76 -56.42
N GLY A 1104 -40.20 28.72 -55.12
CA GLY A 1104 -41.53 29.10 -54.61
C GLY A 1104 -41.86 30.59 -54.70
N LEU A 1105 -40.86 31.46 -54.93
CA LEU A 1105 -41.03 32.91 -55.13
C LEU A 1105 -41.00 33.33 -56.61
N SER A 1106 -40.70 32.40 -57.53
CA SER A 1106 -40.79 32.63 -58.98
C SER A 1106 -42.07 32.03 -59.60
N LEU A 1107 -42.92 31.40 -58.79
CA LEU A 1107 -44.27 30.96 -59.13
C LEU A 1107 -45.27 31.57 -58.13
N LYS A 1108 -45.34 32.90 -58.12
CA LYS A 1108 -46.51 33.68 -57.68
C LYS A 1108 -46.47 35.09 -58.26
#